data_AF-A0AAV4K0S9-F1
#
_entry.id   AF-A0AAV4K0S9-F1
#
_cell.length_a   1.000
_cell.length_b   1.000
_cell.length_c   1.000
_cell.angle_alpha   90.00
_cell.angle_beta   90.00
_cell.angle_gamma   90.00
#
_symmetry.space_group_name_H-M   'P 1'
#
loop_
_entity.id
_entity.type
_entity.pdbx_description
1 polymer ?
#
loop_
_entity_poly.entity_id
_entity_poly.type
_entity_poly.pdbx_seq_one_letter_code
_entity_poly.pdbx_strand_id
1 'polypeptide(L)'
;MSTQYQVSLGNKHTRLMLWQTFALLMLYFSLTSGTTCVQGDNCRLPGCFCPTFEHPKLPVLDIPQIVYFGFDDAVQPQVSGYFDQLFTSDRKNPNGCPITMTLYVSDQYTQYSKVNEYYKRGMEIASHSVTHTDIDTPEKLRKEAGEEKENIIQEAMVPASDVVGWRSPNLKTAGDAQPDVLGSLNYTYDISLPYSRDAATPWPFTLDYGYPYPCSIQPCPGVDSSHPGFWQVMVKSFINPATGLPCGYVDGCRPQGEEAAIEYLWSNFLNTYEAQRAPFGLNMHAAWFSFPDYLRATEKFIDRLLSLPDVYIVNVKQMLEWMRTPVSLAEVKNFKPWGCSDNTFLPPTSSQTSRPSSSIFQQLKIPQGVNDPTRIGNRQNENQLAVPSGGHSSNSGRANGPVTSMRPQIFTLKPLIHQRPETTRATAALYEARRPSTEYGSRHSDTGRCIQGFNCHLPSCFCRSLSPPLNMYPNYVPQIVYLAIDSFVHAQTFPPLMQIFSGFRKNPNGCPISATLFMPSAGNHPLYVSVLKAKGVHIGVKGGSFSPLFSEEQIKRQVHFEVNKARVYNLTRSFGWRGFANLSPKDAVFQALAEKSVSFDTSVMTDSTEQPWPYTLDFGLKDHCSIMASRCPTARYPGLWEVPMTPLRFLNPYQKCFFLDTCPSLAPTEEHVFRLLLNNFHLHYKGNRSPFGINLHSHWLTGANKHAYQRGVVRFFDEVLGKGDVVIVSIEQMLKWMVSPVSFANHFPC
;
A
#
# COMPACT_ATOMS: atom_id res chain seq x y z
N MET A 1 17.94 -10.84 -90.80
CA MET A 1 17.98 -11.78 -89.67
C MET A 1 18.76 -11.13 -88.53
N SER A 2 18.07 -10.58 -87.52
CA SER A 2 18.56 -10.25 -86.16
C SER A 2 17.63 -9.20 -85.54
N THR A 3 16.43 -9.61 -85.14
CA THR A 3 15.54 -8.79 -84.28
C THR A 3 14.38 -9.58 -83.67
N GLN A 4 14.53 -10.90 -83.47
CA GLN A 4 13.48 -11.73 -82.85
C GLN A 4 13.99 -12.69 -81.76
N TYR A 5 15.25 -12.58 -81.33
CA TYR A 5 15.85 -13.46 -80.32
C TYR A 5 16.25 -12.79 -79.00
N GLN A 6 15.92 -11.52 -78.78
CA GLN A 6 16.25 -10.82 -77.51
C GLN A 6 15.08 -10.57 -76.56
N VAL A 7 13.82 -10.86 -76.94
CA VAL A 7 12.66 -10.60 -76.07
C VAL A 7 12.30 -11.80 -75.17
N SER A 8 12.78 -13.02 -75.47
CA SER A 8 12.43 -14.22 -74.69
C SER A 8 13.37 -14.53 -73.51
N LEU A 9 14.57 -13.94 -73.44
CA LEU A 9 15.52 -14.21 -72.35
C LEU A 9 15.38 -13.26 -71.16
N GLY A 10 14.92 -12.02 -71.37
CA GLY A 10 14.65 -11.07 -70.28
C GLY A 10 13.54 -11.57 -69.35
N ASN A 11 12.47 -12.14 -69.91
CA ASN A 11 11.28 -12.49 -69.14
C ASN A 11 11.41 -13.74 -68.24
N LYS A 12 12.42 -14.59 -68.49
CA LYS A 12 12.72 -15.75 -67.62
C LYS A 12 13.61 -15.37 -66.44
N HIS A 13 14.61 -14.51 -66.65
CA HIS A 13 15.48 -14.04 -65.55
C HIS A 13 14.75 -13.13 -64.57
N THR A 14 13.86 -12.23 -65.04
CA THR A 14 13.08 -11.38 -64.12
C THR A 14 12.07 -12.19 -63.31
N ARG A 15 11.45 -13.22 -63.90
CA ARG A 15 10.56 -14.14 -63.17
C ARG A 15 11.30 -15.01 -62.17
N LEU A 16 12.49 -15.50 -62.50
CA LEU A 16 13.31 -16.28 -61.57
C LEU A 16 13.82 -15.43 -60.39
N MET A 17 14.23 -14.18 -60.65
CA MET A 17 14.59 -13.23 -59.60
C MET A 17 13.40 -12.85 -58.73
N LEU A 18 12.22 -12.63 -59.30
CA LEU A 18 10.99 -12.36 -58.53
C LEU A 18 10.56 -13.55 -57.67
N TRP A 19 10.71 -14.79 -58.17
CA TRP A 19 10.43 -15.99 -57.37
C TRP A 19 11.49 -16.23 -56.29
N GLN A 20 12.76 -15.94 -56.55
CA GLN A 20 13.81 -16.03 -55.53
C GLN A 20 13.69 -14.94 -54.47
N THR A 21 13.34 -13.70 -54.83
CA THR A 21 13.09 -12.63 -53.85
C THR A 21 11.81 -12.85 -53.08
N PHE A 22 10.75 -13.41 -53.69
CA PHE A 22 9.52 -13.78 -52.98
C PHE A 22 9.74 -14.99 -52.07
N ALA A 23 10.52 -16.00 -52.49
CA ALA A 23 10.90 -17.13 -51.64
C ALA A 23 11.84 -16.69 -50.51
N LEU A 24 12.78 -15.78 -50.76
CA LEU A 24 13.63 -15.17 -49.73
C LEU A 24 12.82 -14.28 -48.79
N LEU A 25 11.83 -13.51 -49.27
CA LEU A 25 10.90 -12.75 -48.42
C LEU A 25 10.00 -13.66 -47.59
N MET A 26 9.51 -14.77 -48.18
CA MET A 26 8.70 -15.75 -47.45
C MET A 26 9.56 -16.52 -46.45
N LEU A 27 10.83 -16.83 -46.73
CA LEU A 27 11.78 -17.34 -45.74
C LEU A 27 12.12 -16.29 -44.67
N TYR A 28 12.26 -15.01 -45.03
CA TYR A 28 12.51 -13.92 -44.08
C TYR A 28 11.30 -13.67 -43.15
N PHE A 29 10.08 -13.75 -43.70
CA PHE A 29 8.83 -13.72 -42.93
C PHE A 29 8.59 -15.00 -42.11
N SER A 30 9.15 -16.14 -42.53
CA SER A 30 9.09 -17.40 -41.77
C SER A 30 10.15 -17.48 -40.66
N LEU A 31 11.13 -16.58 -40.63
CA LEU A 31 12.27 -16.61 -39.68
C LEU A 31 12.21 -15.54 -38.59
N THR A 32 11.11 -14.78 -38.46
CA THR A 32 10.98 -13.71 -37.45
C THR A 32 9.58 -13.60 -36.83
N SER A 33 9.05 -14.71 -36.31
CA SER A 33 7.85 -14.67 -35.46
C SER A 33 7.85 -15.82 -34.47
N GLY A 34 8.57 -15.67 -33.35
CA GLY A 34 8.12 -16.32 -32.12
C GLY A 34 6.68 -15.87 -31.88
N THR A 35 5.73 -16.80 -31.92
CA THR A 35 4.31 -16.45 -31.80
C THR A 35 4.08 -15.96 -30.37
N THR A 36 3.73 -14.69 -30.20
CA THR A 36 3.40 -14.12 -28.89
C THR A 36 2.21 -14.85 -28.27
N CYS A 37 2.26 -15.14 -26.97
CA CYS A 37 1.16 -15.79 -26.25
C CYS A 37 -0.08 -14.89 -26.22
N VAL A 38 -1.23 -15.43 -26.64
CA VAL A 38 -2.53 -14.76 -26.61
C VAL A 38 -3.55 -15.68 -25.94
N GLN A 39 -3.93 -15.35 -24.71
CA GLN A 39 -4.87 -16.16 -23.94
C GLN A 39 -6.23 -16.25 -24.64
N GLY A 40 -6.74 -17.48 -24.78
CA GLY A 40 -8.02 -17.79 -25.40
C GLY A 40 -7.92 -18.04 -26.90
N ASP A 41 -6.83 -17.62 -27.55
CA ASP A 41 -6.58 -17.86 -28.96
C ASP A 41 -5.63 -19.06 -29.14
N ASN A 42 -4.32 -18.84 -28.99
CA ASN A 42 -3.28 -19.85 -29.15
C ASN A 42 -2.91 -20.55 -27.83
N CYS A 43 -3.29 -19.98 -26.68
CA CYS A 43 -3.10 -20.57 -25.36
C CYS A 43 -4.45 -20.72 -24.63
N ARG A 44 -4.88 -21.95 -24.32
CA ARG A 44 -6.22 -22.23 -23.78
C ARG A 44 -6.19 -23.14 -22.54
N LEU A 45 -6.95 -22.73 -21.52
CA LEU A 45 -7.24 -23.54 -20.35
C LEU A 45 -7.99 -24.84 -20.71
N PRO A 46 -7.81 -25.93 -19.95
CA PRO A 46 -6.95 -26.06 -18.76
C PRO A 46 -5.46 -26.29 -19.07
N GLY A 47 -5.10 -26.48 -20.34
CA GLY A 47 -3.75 -26.91 -20.74
C GLY A 47 -2.70 -25.80 -20.80
N CYS A 48 -3.11 -24.55 -21.06
CA CYS A 48 -2.18 -23.43 -21.21
C CYS A 48 -2.73 -22.14 -20.60
N PHE A 49 -1.86 -21.40 -19.90
CA PHE A 49 -2.14 -20.06 -19.40
C PHE A 49 -0.97 -19.11 -19.67
N CYS A 50 -1.23 -17.96 -20.30
CA CYS A 50 -0.19 -17.02 -20.69
C CYS A 50 0.41 -16.30 -19.46
N PRO A 51 1.72 -15.95 -19.49
CA PRO A 51 2.31 -15.05 -18.52
C PRO A 51 1.58 -13.69 -18.50
N THR A 52 1.12 -13.27 -17.32
CA THR A 52 0.34 -12.02 -17.16
C THR A 52 0.40 -11.53 -15.71
N PHE A 53 0.11 -10.24 -15.50
CA PHE A 53 -0.13 -9.65 -14.19
C PHE A 53 -1.61 -9.45 -13.88
N GLU A 54 -2.49 -9.61 -14.87
CA GLU A 54 -3.94 -9.46 -14.75
C GLU A 54 -4.65 -10.74 -15.20
N HIS A 55 -5.69 -11.16 -14.47
CA HIS A 55 -6.45 -12.32 -14.86
C HIS A 55 -7.30 -12.02 -16.11
N PRO A 56 -7.17 -12.80 -17.20
CA PRO A 56 -7.71 -12.42 -18.51
C PRO A 56 -9.23 -12.53 -18.64
N LYS A 57 -9.91 -13.20 -17.70
CA LYS A 57 -11.35 -13.53 -17.82
C LYS A 57 -12.25 -13.09 -16.66
N LEU A 58 -11.68 -12.84 -15.49
CA LEU A 58 -12.46 -12.57 -14.27
C LEU A 58 -12.17 -11.15 -13.82
N PRO A 59 -13.19 -10.33 -13.53
CA PRO A 59 -12.99 -9.06 -12.83
C PRO A 59 -12.31 -9.31 -11.49
N VAL A 60 -11.41 -8.42 -11.08
CA VAL A 60 -10.64 -8.56 -9.83
C VAL A 60 -11.53 -8.87 -8.62
N LEU A 61 -12.68 -8.19 -8.48
CA LEU A 61 -13.58 -8.39 -7.34
C LEU A 61 -14.28 -9.76 -7.33
N ASP A 62 -14.34 -10.44 -8.47
CA ASP A 62 -14.93 -11.78 -8.60
C ASP A 62 -13.87 -12.89 -8.46
N ILE A 63 -12.61 -12.53 -8.24
CA ILE A 63 -11.52 -13.49 -8.01
C ILE A 63 -11.44 -13.79 -6.50
N PRO A 64 -11.54 -15.06 -6.07
CA PRO A 64 -11.21 -15.42 -4.70
C PRO A 64 -9.71 -15.18 -4.46
N GLN A 65 -9.37 -14.50 -3.38
CA GLN A 65 -7.97 -14.35 -3.04
C GLN A 65 -7.41 -15.68 -2.55
N ILE A 66 -6.60 -16.31 -3.39
CA ILE A 66 -5.88 -17.53 -3.04
C ILE A 66 -4.64 -17.15 -2.23
N VAL A 67 -4.49 -17.77 -1.07
CA VAL A 67 -3.28 -17.73 -0.26
C VAL A 67 -2.74 -19.15 -0.16
N TYR A 68 -1.43 -19.34 -0.32
CA TYR A 68 -0.82 -20.64 -0.11
C TYR A 68 0.42 -20.53 0.78
N PHE A 69 0.64 -21.54 1.60
CA PHE A 69 1.85 -21.70 2.41
C PHE A 69 2.69 -22.83 1.82
N GLY A 70 3.95 -22.54 1.51
CA GLY A 70 4.94 -23.51 1.05
C GLY A 70 6.10 -23.57 2.04
N PHE A 71 6.25 -24.70 2.71
CA PHE A 71 7.33 -24.93 3.67
C PHE A 71 8.40 -25.84 3.08
N ASP A 72 9.63 -25.38 3.13
CA ASP A 72 10.79 -26.11 2.60
C ASP A 72 11.45 -26.95 3.71
N ASP A 73 12.24 -27.93 3.25
CA ASP A 73 13.15 -28.80 4.01
C ASP A 73 12.51 -29.98 4.76
N ALA A 74 13.32 -30.59 5.63
CA ALA A 74 13.04 -31.83 6.31
C ALA A 74 11.87 -31.72 7.30
N VAL A 75 10.95 -32.68 7.21
CA VAL A 75 9.79 -32.77 8.13
C VAL A 75 10.16 -33.59 9.35
N GLN A 76 10.34 -32.91 10.47
CA GLN A 76 10.74 -33.49 11.76
C GLN A 76 9.66 -33.28 12.84
N PRO A 77 9.69 -34.01 13.97
CA PRO A 77 8.73 -33.85 15.06
C PRO A 77 8.66 -32.43 15.63
N GLN A 78 9.80 -31.76 15.76
CA GLN A 78 9.84 -30.37 16.24
C GLN A 78 9.13 -29.43 15.26
N VAL A 79 9.44 -29.54 13.96
CA VAL A 79 8.83 -28.75 12.89
C VAL A 79 7.32 -29.04 12.81
N SER A 80 6.94 -30.31 12.97
CA SER A 80 5.54 -30.74 13.00
C SER A 80 4.74 -30.04 14.10
N GLY A 81 5.35 -29.79 15.27
CA GLY A 81 4.67 -29.06 16.34
C GLY A 81 4.18 -27.66 15.93
N TYR A 82 4.95 -26.94 15.10
CA TYR A 82 4.52 -25.64 14.57
C TYR A 82 3.38 -25.78 13.57
N PHE A 83 3.46 -26.77 12.68
CA PHE A 83 2.44 -27.05 11.67
C PHE A 83 1.13 -27.52 12.30
N ASP A 84 1.19 -28.34 13.34
CA ASP A 84 0.04 -28.80 14.12
C ASP A 84 -0.68 -27.65 14.81
N GLN A 85 0.06 -26.66 15.30
CA GLN A 85 -0.49 -25.43 15.88
C GLN A 85 -1.10 -24.51 14.83
N LEU A 86 -0.50 -24.42 13.64
CA LEU A 86 -0.93 -23.47 12.60
C LEU A 86 -2.08 -24.00 11.71
N PHE A 87 -2.09 -25.29 11.41
CA PHE A 87 -3.01 -25.92 10.45
C PHE A 87 -3.91 -26.95 11.13
N THR A 88 -4.69 -26.47 12.11
CA THR A 88 -5.69 -27.25 12.84
C THR A 88 -6.95 -27.48 11.98
N SER A 89 -7.73 -28.51 12.30
CA SER A 89 -8.94 -28.87 11.55
C SER A 89 -10.12 -27.90 11.75
N ASP A 90 -10.08 -27.06 12.77
CA ASP A 90 -11.06 -26.01 13.05
C ASP A 90 -10.80 -24.71 12.27
N ARG A 91 -9.57 -24.49 11.78
CA ARG A 91 -9.25 -23.38 10.87
C ARG A 91 -9.74 -23.70 9.47
N LYS A 92 -10.85 -23.06 9.08
CA LYS A 92 -11.61 -23.41 7.87
C LYS A 92 -11.73 -22.25 6.91
N ASN A 93 -11.59 -22.56 5.62
CA ASN A 93 -11.95 -21.68 4.52
C ASN A 93 -13.46 -21.40 4.49
N PRO A 94 -13.93 -20.39 3.73
CA PRO A 94 -15.36 -20.04 3.65
C PRO A 94 -16.28 -21.17 3.10
N ASN A 95 -15.70 -22.18 2.46
CA ASN A 95 -16.42 -23.41 2.04
C ASN A 95 -16.60 -24.45 3.17
N GLY A 96 -16.07 -24.18 4.37
CA GLY A 96 -16.17 -25.06 5.53
C GLY A 96 -15.09 -26.14 5.61
N CYS A 97 -14.13 -26.14 4.67
CA CYS A 97 -13.05 -27.12 4.63
C CYS A 97 -11.80 -26.60 5.34
N PRO A 98 -11.02 -27.49 6.00
CA PRO A 98 -9.78 -27.10 6.65
C PRO A 98 -8.81 -26.41 5.69
N ILE A 99 -8.04 -25.45 6.20
CA ILE A 99 -6.94 -24.85 5.45
C ILE A 99 -5.84 -25.87 5.21
N THR A 100 -5.13 -25.75 4.09
CA THR A 100 -4.06 -26.68 3.72
C THR A 100 -2.75 -25.97 3.39
N MET A 101 -1.64 -26.69 3.53
CA MET A 101 -0.31 -26.23 3.15
C MET A 101 0.34 -27.17 2.13
N THR A 102 1.47 -26.72 1.57
CA THR A 102 2.36 -27.52 0.72
C THR A 102 3.69 -27.73 1.45
N LEU A 103 4.12 -28.98 1.58
CA LEU A 103 5.42 -29.35 2.14
C LEU A 103 6.36 -29.74 1.00
N TYR A 104 7.42 -28.97 0.78
CA TYR A 104 8.51 -29.31 -0.14
C TYR A 104 9.58 -30.07 0.64
N VAL A 105 9.45 -31.40 0.62
CA VAL A 105 10.22 -32.31 1.47
C VAL A 105 11.57 -32.61 0.85
N SER A 106 12.62 -32.49 1.66
CA SER A 106 13.95 -33.01 1.35
C SER A 106 14.22 -34.28 2.15
N ASP A 107 14.90 -35.27 1.57
CA ASP A 107 15.16 -36.57 2.23
C ASP A 107 15.89 -36.42 3.57
N GLN A 108 17.00 -35.69 3.57
CA GLN A 108 17.93 -35.72 4.70
C GLN A 108 17.24 -35.26 6.01
N TYR A 109 17.25 -36.12 7.02
CA TYR A 109 16.62 -35.93 8.34
C TYR A 109 15.07 -35.92 8.35
N THR A 110 14.40 -36.15 7.22
CA THR A 110 12.94 -36.28 7.19
C THR A 110 12.48 -37.54 7.91
N GLN A 111 11.41 -37.41 8.68
CA GLN A 111 10.68 -38.55 9.21
C GLN A 111 9.43 -38.78 8.35
N TYR A 112 9.51 -39.70 7.39
CA TYR A 112 8.44 -39.95 6.43
C TYR A 112 7.11 -40.40 7.05
N SER A 113 7.11 -40.92 8.29
CA SER A 113 5.89 -41.16 9.05
C SER A 113 5.09 -39.87 9.33
N LYS A 114 5.78 -38.75 9.55
CA LYS A 114 5.16 -37.42 9.69
C LYS A 114 4.67 -36.88 8.35
N VAL A 115 5.44 -37.09 7.27
CA VAL A 115 4.99 -36.76 5.91
C VAL A 115 3.69 -37.48 5.57
N ASN A 116 3.60 -38.79 5.86
CA ASN A 116 2.38 -39.59 5.69
C ASN A 116 1.19 -39.04 6.50
N GLU A 117 1.43 -38.58 7.74
CA GLU A 117 0.41 -37.98 8.59
C GLU A 117 -0.18 -36.70 7.95
N TYR A 118 0.67 -35.81 7.43
CA TYR A 118 0.23 -34.59 6.75
C TYR A 118 -0.49 -34.86 5.44
N TYR A 119 0.00 -35.83 4.64
CA TYR A 119 -0.69 -36.27 3.44
C TYR A 119 -2.11 -36.76 3.77
N LYS A 120 -2.26 -37.61 4.79
CA LYS A 120 -3.57 -38.12 5.25
C LYS A 120 -4.52 -37.00 5.70
N ARG A 121 -3.98 -35.91 6.26
CA ARG A 121 -4.72 -34.69 6.63
C ARG A 121 -5.11 -33.81 5.44
N GLY A 122 -4.73 -34.17 4.21
CA GLY A 122 -5.05 -33.43 2.99
C GLY A 122 -4.03 -32.34 2.64
N MET A 123 -2.87 -32.30 3.30
CA MET A 123 -1.77 -31.43 2.90
C MET A 123 -1.14 -31.94 1.61
N GLU A 124 -0.59 -31.02 0.81
CA GLU A 124 0.17 -31.40 -0.37
C GLU A 124 1.61 -31.75 0.01
N ILE A 125 2.12 -32.86 -0.55
CA ILE A 125 3.51 -33.27 -0.43
C ILE A 125 4.18 -33.13 -1.80
N ALA A 126 5.23 -32.30 -1.85
CA ALA A 126 6.04 -31.99 -3.01
C ALA A 126 7.52 -32.26 -2.70
N SER A 127 8.35 -32.35 -3.74
CA SER A 127 9.76 -32.74 -3.60
C SER A 127 10.71 -31.54 -3.56
N HIS A 128 11.77 -31.66 -2.75
CA HIS A 128 12.81 -30.66 -2.53
C HIS A 128 14.23 -31.25 -2.52
N SER A 129 14.47 -32.23 -3.40
CA SER A 129 15.73 -32.99 -3.57
C SER A 129 16.10 -33.91 -2.39
N VAL A 130 17.03 -34.83 -2.65
CA VAL A 130 17.55 -35.74 -1.62
C VAL A 130 18.63 -35.03 -0.80
N THR A 131 19.58 -34.38 -1.48
CA THR A 131 20.80 -33.85 -0.84
C THR A 131 20.71 -32.38 -0.45
N HIS A 132 19.65 -31.68 -0.85
CA HIS A 132 19.47 -30.25 -0.62
C HIS A 132 20.65 -29.40 -1.14
N THR A 133 21.14 -29.73 -2.34
CA THR A 133 22.22 -28.99 -3.01
C THR A 133 21.76 -28.37 -4.33
N ASP A 134 22.48 -27.34 -4.78
CA ASP A 134 22.16 -26.59 -6.00
C ASP A 134 21.96 -27.50 -7.22
N ILE A 135 20.88 -27.28 -7.95
CA ILE A 135 20.56 -28.04 -9.16
C ILE A 135 21.18 -27.35 -10.37
N ASP A 136 22.44 -27.66 -10.63
CA ASP A 136 23.22 -26.99 -11.68
C ASP A 136 23.25 -27.76 -13.02
N THR A 137 22.80 -29.02 -13.05
CA THR A 137 22.81 -29.84 -14.28
C THR A 137 21.53 -30.67 -14.46
N PRO A 138 21.15 -31.01 -15.71
CA PRO A 138 20.01 -31.88 -16.00
C PRO A 138 20.12 -33.28 -15.39
N GLU A 139 21.33 -33.85 -15.34
CA GLU A 139 21.58 -35.18 -14.76
C GLU A 139 21.35 -35.15 -13.25
N LYS A 140 21.84 -34.10 -12.59
CA LYS A 140 21.64 -33.90 -11.15
C LYS A 140 20.16 -33.68 -10.85
N LEU A 141 19.47 -32.84 -11.62
CA LEU A 141 18.02 -32.65 -11.48
C LEU A 141 17.28 -33.98 -11.62
N ARG A 142 17.57 -34.76 -12.66
CA ARG A 142 16.89 -36.05 -12.88
C ARG A 142 17.09 -37.01 -11.73
N LYS A 143 18.31 -37.07 -11.21
CA LYS A 143 18.65 -37.92 -10.07
C LYS A 143 17.95 -37.45 -8.80
N GLU A 144 18.19 -36.21 -8.38
CA GLU A 144 17.67 -35.63 -7.14
C GLU A 144 16.15 -35.57 -7.12
N ALA A 145 15.51 -35.19 -8.23
CA ALA A 145 14.06 -35.13 -8.32
C ALA A 145 13.42 -36.51 -8.48
N GLY A 146 14.08 -37.45 -9.15
CA GLY A 146 13.59 -38.82 -9.31
C GLY A 146 13.66 -39.60 -8.02
N GLU A 147 14.82 -39.58 -7.35
CA GLU A 147 15.06 -40.29 -6.09
C GLU A 147 14.18 -39.73 -4.96
N GLU A 148 14.07 -38.41 -4.82
CA GLU A 148 13.20 -37.82 -3.77
C GLU A 148 11.72 -38.17 -3.98
N LYS A 149 11.26 -38.18 -5.23
CA LYS A 149 9.89 -38.61 -5.54
C LYS A 149 9.65 -40.05 -5.11
N GLU A 150 10.60 -40.94 -5.42
CA GLU A 150 10.53 -42.34 -5.03
C GLU A 150 10.55 -42.50 -3.51
N ASN A 151 11.40 -41.76 -2.80
CA ASN A 151 11.45 -41.79 -1.34
C ASN A 151 10.10 -41.39 -0.72
N ILE A 152 9.48 -40.29 -1.18
CA ILE A 152 8.16 -39.87 -0.71
C ILE A 152 7.09 -40.95 -1.00
N ILE A 153 7.15 -41.60 -2.17
CA ILE A 153 6.19 -42.64 -2.54
C ILE A 153 6.35 -43.87 -1.64
N GLN A 154 7.57 -44.36 -1.46
CA GLN A 154 7.84 -45.62 -0.76
C GLN A 154 7.83 -45.46 0.76
N GLU A 155 8.46 -44.41 1.29
CA GLU A 155 8.67 -44.25 2.73
C GLU A 155 7.49 -43.53 3.40
N ALA A 156 6.85 -42.57 2.70
CA ALA A 156 5.65 -41.89 3.20
C ALA A 156 4.35 -42.45 2.62
N MET A 157 4.39 -43.47 1.77
CA MET A 157 3.20 -44.12 1.20
C MET A 157 2.25 -43.12 0.51
N VAL A 158 2.79 -42.06 -0.08
CA VAL A 158 2.02 -41.09 -0.86
C VAL A 158 1.87 -41.63 -2.29
N PRO A 159 0.65 -41.67 -2.87
CA PRO A 159 0.47 -42.11 -4.24
C PRO A 159 1.33 -41.30 -5.21
N ALA A 160 1.95 -41.98 -6.18
CA ALA A 160 2.81 -41.34 -7.17
C ALA A 160 2.11 -40.22 -7.97
N SER A 161 0.79 -40.34 -8.17
CA SER A 161 -0.05 -39.33 -8.82
C SER A 161 -0.26 -38.06 -8.01
N ASP A 162 0.08 -38.08 -6.71
CA ASP A 162 -0.07 -36.93 -5.82
C ASP A 162 1.24 -36.18 -5.57
N VAL A 163 2.40 -36.79 -5.85
CA VAL A 163 3.73 -36.14 -5.76
C VAL A 163 4.04 -35.43 -7.07
N VAL A 164 3.44 -34.26 -7.28
CA VAL A 164 3.44 -33.56 -8.58
C VAL A 164 4.12 -32.19 -8.58
N GLY A 165 4.55 -31.73 -7.41
CA GLY A 165 5.22 -30.44 -7.23
C GLY A 165 6.71 -30.56 -6.98
N TRP A 166 7.47 -29.60 -7.51
CA TRP A 166 8.91 -29.47 -7.28
C TRP A 166 9.29 -28.05 -6.86
N ARG A 167 10.26 -27.95 -5.95
CA ARG A 167 11.05 -26.74 -5.70
C ARG A 167 12.51 -27.12 -5.66
N SER A 168 13.36 -26.41 -6.39
CA SER A 168 14.81 -26.63 -6.32
C SER A 168 15.40 -25.99 -5.07
N PRO A 169 16.35 -26.67 -4.38
CA PRO A 169 17.14 -26.08 -3.30
C PRO A 169 17.76 -24.74 -3.71
N ASN A 170 17.80 -23.80 -2.75
CA ASN A 170 18.32 -22.43 -2.92
C ASN A 170 17.71 -21.65 -4.10
N LEU A 171 16.55 -22.09 -4.61
CA LEU A 171 15.89 -21.51 -5.79
C LEU A 171 16.77 -21.53 -7.05
N LYS A 172 17.70 -22.50 -7.13
CA LYS A 172 18.63 -22.67 -8.25
C LYS A 172 18.11 -23.73 -9.23
N THR A 173 17.88 -23.35 -10.47
CA THR A 173 17.29 -24.21 -11.51
C THR A 173 18.27 -24.64 -12.59
N ALA A 174 17.92 -25.67 -13.37
CA ALA A 174 18.71 -26.18 -14.50
C ALA A 174 18.36 -25.54 -15.86
N GLY A 175 17.83 -24.30 -15.88
CA GLY A 175 17.48 -23.61 -17.14
C GLY A 175 16.36 -24.31 -17.90
N ASP A 176 16.48 -24.42 -19.23
CA ASP A 176 15.51 -25.11 -20.09
C ASP A 176 15.33 -26.59 -19.74
N ALA A 177 16.35 -27.24 -19.19
CA ALA A 177 16.23 -28.63 -18.78
C ALA A 177 15.32 -28.82 -17.55
N GLN A 178 15.05 -27.75 -16.79
CA GLN A 178 14.24 -27.80 -15.58
C GLN A 178 12.83 -28.37 -15.85
N PRO A 179 11.98 -27.73 -16.68
CA PRO A 179 10.65 -28.24 -16.98
C PRO A 179 10.67 -29.58 -17.74
N ASP A 180 11.63 -29.82 -18.64
CA ASP A 180 11.68 -31.05 -19.44
C ASP A 180 11.98 -32.29 -18.60
N VAL A 181 13.00 -32.19 -17.72
CA VAL A 181 13.38 -33.30 -16.84
C VAL A 181 12.27 -33.56 -15.83
N LEU A 182 11.73 -32.51 -15.20
CA LEU A 182 10.64 -32.64 -14.24
C LEU A 182 9.37 -33.22 -14.88
N GLY A 183 9.01 -32.77 -16.08
CA GLY A 183 7.91 -33.32 -16.86
C GLY A 183 8.10 -34.81 -17.16
N SER A 184 9.31 -35.24 -17.52
CA SER A 184 9.62 -36.66 -17.75
C SER A 184 9.48 -37.55 -16.50
N LEU A 185 9.54 -36.93 -15.31
CA LEU A 185 9.34 -37.58 -14.01
C LEU A 185 7.90 -37.40 -13.48
N ASN A 186 6.95 -36.99 -14.32
CA ASN A 186 5.55 -36.74 -13.98
C ASN A 186 5.34 -35.67 -12.89
N TYR A 187 6.23 -34.68 -12.79
CA TYR A 187 5.90 -33.43 -12.11
C TYR A 187 5.07 -32.56 -13.04
N THR A 188 4.19 -31.73 -12.47
CA THR A 188 3.28 -30.87 -13.22
C THR A 188 3.58 -29.38 -13.07
N TYR A 189 4.35 -29.02 -12.04
CA TYR A 189 4.74 -27.64 -11.81
C TYR A 189 6.09 -27.50 -11.11
N ASP A 190 6.74 -26.36 -11.35
CA ASP A 190 7.92 -25.86 -10.63
C ASP A 190 7.58 -24.55 -9.90
N ILE A 191 8.17 -24.35 -8.73
CA ILE A 191 8.09 -23.10 -7.96
C ILE A 191 9.46 -22.66 -7.45
N SER A 192 10.43 -22.59 -8.35
CA SER A 192 11.84 -22.32 -8.02
C SER A 192 12.30 -20.94 -8.48
N LEU A 193 11.57 -20.26 -9.37
CA LEU A 193 12.01 -19.00 -9.97
C LEU A 193 11.55 -17.77 -9.15
N PRO A 194 12.48 -16.96 -8.60
CA PRO A 194 12.12 -15.81 -7.77
C PRO A 194 11.83 -14.54 -8.58
N TYR A 195 10.89 -13.74 -8.06
CA TYR A 195 10.47 -12.48 -8.67
C TYR A 195 10.44 -11.33 -7.64
N SER A 196 11.30 -10.32 -7.80
CA SER A 196 11.51 -9.25 -6.80
C SER A 196 11.36 -7.81 -7.31
N ARG A 197 11.03 -7.60 -8.59
CA ARG A 197 11.13 -6.26 -9.22
C ARG A 197 9.94 -5.33 -8.98
N ASP A 198 8.72 -5.83 -9.14
CA ASP A 198 7.52 -4.99 -9.17
C ASP A 198 6.65 -5.18 -7.94
N ALA A 199 5.77 -4.23 -7.65
CA ALA A 199 4.72 -4.42 -6.64
C ALA A 199 3.72 -5.51 -7.07
N ALA A 200 3.54 -5.69 -8.38
CA ALA A 200 2.69 -6.72 -8.95
C ALA A 200 3.31 -8.13 -8.83
N THR A 201 2.47 -9.11 -8.57
CA THR A 201 2.76 -10.54 -8.61
C THR A 201 2.34 -11.10 -9.98
N PRO A 202 3.26 -11.75 -10.73
CA PRO A 202 2.90 -12.54 -11.90
C PRO A 202 1.92 -13.66 -11.53
N TRP A 203 0.88 -13.86 -12.33
CA TRP A 203 0.03 -15.04 -12.21
C TRP A 203 0.82 -16.30 -12.56
N PRO A 204 0.52 -17.47 -11.95
CA PRO A 204 1.01 -18.74 -12.44
C PRO A 204 0.70 -18.91 -13.93
N PHE A 205 1.63 -19.48 -14.68
CA PHE A 205 1.52 -19.60 -16.13
C PHE A 205 2.14 -20.91 -16.59
N THR A 206 1.87 -21.29 -17.84
CA THR A 206 2.53 -22.43 -18.45
C THR A 206 3.67 -21.98 -19.36
N LEU A 207 4.70 -22.81 -19.47
CA LEU A 207 5.92 -22.51 -20.23
C LEU A 207 5.78 -22.82 -21.74
N ASP A 208 4.57 -22.99 -22.26
CA ASP A 208 4.28 -23.19 -23.69
C ASP A 208 4.91 -22.10 -24.58
N TYR A 209 5.03 -20.88 -24.07
CA TYR A 209 5.58 -19.71 -24.77
C TYR A 209 6.83 -19.14 -24.11
N GLY A 210 7.56 -19.97 -23.35
CA GLY A 210 8.80 -19.58 -22.68
C GLY A 210 8.62 -18.74 -21.43
N TYR A 211 9.75 -18.42 -20.81
CA TYR A 211 9.83 -17.65 -19.57
C TYR A 211 10.17 -16.18 -19.89
N PRO A 212 9.21 -15.24 -19.79
CA PRO A 212 9.40 -13.87 -20.28
C PRO A 212 10.01 -12.92 -19.24
N TYR A 213 10.21 -13.37 -18.00
CA TYR A 213 10.63 -12.52 -16.91
C TYR A 213 12.15 -12.46 -16.76
N PRO A 214 12.71 -11.41 -16.15
CA PRO A 214 14.13 -11.37 -15.83
C PRO A 214 14.52 -12.54 -14.93
N CYS A 215 15.62 -13.19 -15.28
CA CYS A 215 16.16 -14.29 -14.50
C CYS A 215 17.04 -13.76 -13.36
N SER A 216 16.55 -13.93 -12.12
CA SER A 216 17.25 -13.46 -10.91
C SER A 216 18.37 -14.42 -10.47
N ILE A 217 18.15 -15.72 -10.63
CA ILE A 217 19.10 -16.79 -10.29
C ILE A 217 19.27 -17.65 -11.54
N GLN A 218 20.41 -17.50 -12.21
CA GLN A 218 20.72 -18.24 -13.44
C GLN A 218 21.07 -19.71 -13.15
N PRO A 219 20.80 -20.65 -14.07
CA PRO A 219 20.07 -20.48 -15.34
C PRO A 219 18.54 -20.62 -15.18
N CYS A 220 17.77 -19.77 -15.87
CA CYS A 220 16.31 -19.90 -16.03
C CYS A 220 15.96 -20.41 -17.43
N PRO A 221 14.75 -20.95 -17.66
CA PRO A 221 14.27 -21.24 -19.01
C PRO A 221 14.36 -20.00 -19.91
N GLY A 222 14.59 -20.22 -21.19
CA GLY A 222 14.70 -19.18 -22.21
C GLY A 222 13.35 -18.54 -22.55
N VAL A 223 13.42 -17.30 -23.05
CA VAL A 223 12.23 -16.57 -23.54
C VAL A 223 11.59 -17.23 -24.75
N ASP A 224 12.37 -17.98 -25.54
CA ASP A 224 11.93 -18.67 -26.75
C ASP A 224 11.86 -20.20 -26.58
N SER A 225 12.05 -20.72 -25.36
CA SER A 225 12.01 -22.16 -25.09
C SER A 225 10.60 -22.61 -24.71
N SER A 226 10.00 -23.49 -25.52
CA SER A 226 8.63 -23.97 -25.31
C SER A 226 8.63 -25.28 -24.51
N HIS A 227 7.92 -25.28 -23.39
CA HIS A 227 7.69 -26.46 -22.56
C HIS A 227 6.17 -26.62 -22.31
N PRO A 228 5.44 -27.22 -23.28
CA PRO A 228 3.98 -27.21 -23.27
C PRO A 228 3.34 -27.83 -22.03
N GLY A 229 2.40 -27.11 -21.42
CA GLY A 229 1.61 -27.58 -20.29
C GLY A 229 2.34 -27.66 -18.95
N PHE A 230 3.64 -27.36 -18.89
CA PHE A 230 4.38 -27.34 -17.62
C PHE A 230 4.16 -26.02 -16.89
N TRP A 231 3.65 -26.07 -15.66
CA TRP A 231 3.29 -24.88 -14.90
C TRP A 231 4.49 -24.29 -14.16
N GLN A 232 4.66 -22.98 -14.29
CA GLN A 232 5.57 -22.19 -13.46
C GLN A 232 4.75 -21.38 -12.45
N VAL A 233 5.07 -21.54 -11.18
CA VAL A 233 4.63 -20.65 -10.11
C VAL A 233 5.83 -19.81 -9.68
N MET A 234 5.66 -18.49 -9.56
CA MET A 234 6.76 -17.60 -9.18
C MET A 234 6.92 -17.55 -7.67
N VAL A 235 8.16 -17.53 -7.18
CA VAL A 235 8.47 -17.21 -5.78
C VAL A 235 8.54 -15.69 -5.64
N LYS A 236 7.39 -15.08 -5.33
CA LYS A 236 7.31 -13.64 -5.15
C LYS A 236 8.05 -13.22 -3.88
N SER A 237 9.04 -12.34 -4.02
CA SER A 237 9.75 -11.78 -2.86
C SER A 237 8.84 -10.87 -2.04
N PHE A 238 8.93 -11.00 -0.73
CA PHE A 238 8.28 -10.09 0.20
C PHE A 238 9.10 -8.80 0.31
N ILE A 239 8.45 -7.68 0.57
CA ILE A 239 9.11 -6.41 0.85
C ILE A 239 9.08 -6.15 2.35
N ASN A 240 10.23 -5.85 2.94
CA ASN A 240 10.28 -5.38 4.32
C ASN A 240 9.71 -3.95 4.38
N PRO A 241 8.61 -3.69 5.10
CA PRO A 241 8.02 -2.35 5.15
C PRO A 241 8.94 -1.32 5.82
N ALA A 242 9.84 -1.76 6.72
CA ALA A 242 10.77 -0.86 7.40
C ALA A 242 11.95 -0.42 6.53
N THR A 243 12.44 -1.30 5.64
CA THR A 243 13.65 -1.02 4.83
C THR A 243 13.36 -0.84 3.34
N GLY A 244 12.21 -1.29 2.86
CA GLY A 244 11.86 -1.33 1.44
C GLY A 244 12.62 -2.39 0.62
N LEU A 245 13.44 -3.22 1.27
CA LEU A 245 14.25 -4.24 0.59
C LEU A 245 13.45 -5.53 0.37
N PRO A 246 13.67 -6.22 -0.77
CA PRO A 246 13.04 -7.51 -1.05
C PRO A 246 13.73 -8.66 -0.29
N CYS A 247 12.94 -9.65 0.08
CA CYS A 247 13.35 -10.91 0.70
C CYS A 247 12.81 -12.07 -0.13
N GLY A 248 13.72 -12.90 -0.66
CA GLY A 248 13.40 -14.00 -1.58
C GLY A 248 12.45 -15.02 -0.96
N TYR A 249 12.70 -15.35 0.30
CA TYR A 249 11.80 -16.08 1.18
C TYR A 249 11.22 -15.15 2.25
N VAL A 250 10.09 -15.53 2.84
CA VAL A 250 9.47 -14.75 3.94
C VAL A 250 10.46 -14.55 5.08
N ASP A 251 11.18 -15.60 5.45
CA ASP A 251 12.18 -15.63 6.52
C ASP A 251 13.56 -15.05 6.16
N GLY A 252 13.74 -14.59 4.93
CA GLY A 252 14.91 -13.80 4.52
C GLY A 252 14.96 -12.42 5.18
N CYS A 253 13.81 -11.93 5.66
CA CYS A 253 13.67 -10.69 6.41
C CYS A 253 13.46 -10.99 7.89
N ARG A 254 13.98 -10.15 8.79
CA ARG A 254 13.78 -10.29 10.25
C ARG A 254 13.17 -9.01 10.85
N PRO A 255 11.84 -8.85 10.78
CA PRO A 255 11.16 -7.73 11.43
C PRO A 255 11.30 -7.79 12.95
N GLN A 256 11.38 -6.64 13.61
CA GLN A 256 11.67 -6.56 15.05
C GLN A 256 10.41 -6.78 15.88
N GLY A 257 10.25 -7.98 16.44
CA GLY A 257 9.14 -8.34 17.32
C GLY A 257 7.87 -8.76 16.59
N GLU A 258 6.85 -9.14 17.37
CA GLU A 258 5.60 -9.71 16.89
C GLU A 258 4.79 -8.73 16.03
N GLU A 259 4.62 -7.48 16.47
CA GLU A 259 3.84 -6.47 15.74
C GLU A 259 4.44 -6.16 14.37
N ALA A 260 5.77 -6.05 14.29
CA ALA A 260 6.46 -5.82 13.03
C ALA A 260 6.37 -7.04 12.10
N ALA A 261 6.38 -8.26 12.65
CA ALA A 261 6.16 -9.48 11.88
C ALA A 261 4.72 -9.56 11.33
N ILE A 262 3.71 -9.20 12.13
CA ILE A 262 2.32 -9.09 11.67
C ILE A 262 2.21 -8.05 10.54
N GLU A 263 2.82 -6.87 10.71
CA GLU A 263 2.82 -5.83 9.67
C GLU A 263 3.51 -6.31 8.39
N TYR A 264 4.65 -6.99 8.51
CA TYR A 264 5.38 -7.54 7.38
C TYR A 264 4.54 -8.54 6.59
N LEU A 265 3.89 -9.50 7.25
CA LEU A 265 3.00 -10.47 6.59
C LEU A 265 1.77 -9.77 5.97
N TRP A 266 1.13 -8.88 6.73
CA TRP A 266 -0.12 -8.24 6.32
C TRP A 266 0.07 -7.23 5.18
N SER A 267 1.14 -6.43 5.21
CA SER A 267 1.42 -5.45 4.16
C SER A 267 1.70 -6.12 2.81
N ASN A 268 2.44 -7.23 2.81
CA ASN A 268 2.69 -8.01 1.60
C ASN A 268 1.40 -8.66 1.06
N PHE A 269 0.55 -9.19 1.95
CA PHE A 269 -0.77 -9.71 1.55
C PHE A 269 -1.62 -8.63 0.86
N LEU A 270 -1.70 -7.43 1.43
CA LEU A 270 -2.50 -6.33 0.86
C LEU A 270 -2.02 -5.88 -0.51
N ASN A 271 -0.71 -5.92 -0.78
CA ASN A 271 -0.17 -5.58 -2.11
C ASN A 271 -0.72 -6.48 -3.22
N THR A 272 -1.12 -7.71 -2.90
CA THR A 272 -1.75 -8.63 -3.85
C THR A 272 -3.27 -8.59 -3.76
N TYR A 273 -3.82 -8.58 -2.54
CA TYR A 273 -5.26 -8.65 -2.26
C TYR A 273 -6.06 -7.45 -2.78
N GLU A 274 -5.47 -6.26 -2.70
CA GLU A 274 -6.15 -5.04 -3.15
C GLU A 274 -5.88 -4.74 -4.62
N ALA A 275 -4.83 -5.32 -5.20
CA ALA A 275 -4.44 -5.09 -6.59
C ALA A 275 -5.07 -6.13 -7.53
N GLN A 276 -4.29 -7.06 -8.08
CA GLN A 276 -4.76 -8.01 -9.09
C GLN A 276 -5.34 -9.32 -8.54
N ARG A 277 -5.20 -9.61 -7.24
CA ARG A 277 -5.59 -10.90 -6.62
C ARG A 277 -4.95 -12.15 -7.22
N ALA A 278 -3.73 -12.03 -7.76
CA ALA A 278 -2.91 -13.20 -8.06
C ALA A 278 -2.71 -14.06 -6.78
N PRO A 279 -2.43 -15.38 -6.90
CA PRO A 279 -2.14 -16.20 -5.73
C PRO A 279 -1.01 -15.61 -4.87
N PHE A 280 -1.29 -15.41 -3.58
CA PHE A 280 -0.35 -14.86 -2.61
C PHE A 280 0.38 -15.99 -1.88
N GLY A 281 1.65 -16.19 -2.24
CA GLY A 281 2.48 -17.28 -1.73
C GLY A 281 3.34 -16.90 -0.54
N LEU A 282 3.24 -17.65 0.54
CA LEU A 282 4.16 -17.60 1.68
C LEU A 282 5.16 -18.76 1.56
N ASN A 283 6.28 -18.51 0.88
CA ASN A 283 7.36 -19.46 0.72
C ASN A 283 8.39 -19.23 1.84
N MET A 284 8.61 -20.23 2.69
CA MET A 284 9.45 -20.06 3.89
C MET A 284 9.99 -21.37 4.46
N HIS A 285 10.91 -21.26 5.41
CA HIS A 285 11.40 -22.40 6.20
C HIS A 285 10.75 -22.41 7.59
N ALA A 286 10.64 -23.60 8.19
CA ALA A 286 10.12 -23.75 9.55
C ALA A 286 10.97 -23.03 10.61
N ALA A 287 12.23 -22.69 10.29
CA ALA A 287 13.11 -21.89 11.14
C ALA A 287 12.51 -20.52 11.51
N TRP A 288 11.61 -19.97 10.68
CA TRP A 288 10.82 -18.78 11.01
C TRP A 288 10.11 -18.91 12.37
N PHE A 289 9.58 -20.09 12.68
CA PHE A 289 8.80 -20.36 13.89
C PHE A 289 9.64 -20.65 15.13
N SER A 290 10.97 -20.73 15.00
CA SER A 290 11.88 -20.83 16.15
C SER A 290 11.84 -19.57 17.03
N PHE A 291 11.35 -18.45 16.48
CA PHE A 291 11.08 -17.23 17.22
C PHE A 291 9.59 -17.19 17.63
N PRO A 292 9.26 -17.19 18.93
CA PRO A 292 7.88 -17.20 19.39
C PRO A 292 7.02 -16.05 18.86
N ASP A 293 7.62 -14.87 18.67
CA ASP A 293 6.98 -13.69 18.11
C ASP A 293 6.49 -13.93 16.68
N TYR A 294 7.27 -14.64 15.87
CA TYR A 294 6.94 -14.92 14.47
C TYR A 294 5.88 -16.01 14.34
N LEU A 295 5.89 -17.00 15.24
CA LEU A 295 4.83 -17.99 15.34
C LEU A 295 3.49 -17.33 15.69
N ARG A 296 3.45 -16.51 16.75
CA ARG A 296 2.23 -15.77 17.15
C ARG A 296 1.77 -14.78 16.07
N ALA A 297 2.71 -14.12 15.39
CA ALA A 297 2.40 -13.26 14.26
C ALA A 297 1.74 -14.03 13.11
N THR A 298 2.24 -15.24 12.81
CA THR A 298 1.69 -16.10 11.75
C THR A 298 0.31 -16.64 12.13
N GLU A 299 0.10 -17.02 13.40
CA GLU A 299 -1.23 -17.38 13.91
C GLU A 299 -2.24 -16.25 13.71
N LYS A 300 -1.91 -15.04 14.19
CA LYS A 300 -2.76 -13.86 14.03
C LYS A 300 -2.99 -13.50 12.57
N PHE A 301 -1.99 -13.72 11.71
CA PHE A 301 -2.11 -13.51 10.27
C PHE A 301 -3.10 -14.49 9.65
N ILE A 302 -2.99 -15.80 9.95
CA ILE A 302 -3.94 -16.83 9.49
C ILE A 302 -5.36 -16.52 9.99
N ASP A 303 -5.53 -16.24 11.29
CA ASP A 303 -6.85 -15.93 11.85
C ASP A 303 -7.48 -14.70 11.17
N ARG A 304 -6.65 -13.70 10.83
CA ARG A 304 -7.10 -12.52 10.11
C ARG A 304 -7.46 -12.82 8.66
N LEU A 305 -6.70 -13.64 7.95
CA LEU A 305 -7.07 -14.11 6.60
C LEU A 305 -8.41 -14.84 6.63
N LEU A 306 -8.63 -15.73 7.60
CA LEU A 306 -9.87 -16.51 7.74
C LEU A 306 -11.08 -15.67 8.16
N SER A 307 -10.86 -14.44 8.65
CA SER A 307 -11.94 -13.48 8.88
C SER A 307 -12.48 -12.85 7.59
N LEU A 308 -11.76 -12.99 6.47
CA LEU A 308 -12.17 -12.46 5.17
C LEU A 308 -12.99 -13.51 4.38
N PRO A 309 -14.22 -13.20 3.96
CA PRO A 309 -15.12 -14.19 3.34
C PRO A 309 -14.72 -14.60 1.93
N ASP A 310 -13.77 -13.88 1.32
CA ASP A 310 -13.30 -14.04 -0.04
C ASP A 310 -11.84 -14.51 -0.14
N VAL A 311 -11.24 -14.90 0.98
CA VAL A 311 -9.89 -15.47 1.05
C VAL A 311 -9.96 -16.98 1.27
N TYR A 312 -9.12 -17.71 0.52
CA TYR A 312 -8.99 -19.16 0.62
C TYR A 312 -7.52 -19.54 0.82
N ILE A 313 -7.21 -20.17 1.94
CA ILE A 313 -5.89 -20.74 2.22
C ILE A 313 -5.87 -22.19 1.73
N VAL A 314 -5.22 -22.43 0.60
CA VAL A 314 -5.18 -23.72 -0.10
C VAL A 314 -3.74 -24.10 -0.42
N ASN A 315 -3.49 -25.39 -0.70
CA ASN A 315 -2.17 -25.84 -1.16
C ASN A 315 -1.94 -25.47 -2.64
N VAL A 316 -0.71 -25.62 -3.12
CA VAL A 316 -0.32 -25.18 -4.46
C VAL A 316 -1.01 -25.99 -5.55
N LYS A 317 -1.20 -27.30 -5.36
CA LYS A 317 -1.99 -28.16 -6.24
C LYS A 317 -3.42 -27.66 -6.39
N GLN A 318 -4.11 -27.37 -5.28
CA GLN A 318 -5.46 -26.80 -5.29
C GLN A 318 -5.51 -25.44 -5.96
N MET A 319 -4.52 -24.58 -5.71
CA MET A 319 -4.40 -23.29 -6.39
C MET A 319 -4.27 -23.48 -7.91
N LEU A 320 -3.45 -24.43 -8.37
CA LEU A 320 -3.30 -24.75 -9.78
C LEU A 320 -4.55 -25.40 -10.39
N GLU A 321 -5.32 -26.18 -9.63
CA GLU A 321 -6.62 -26.68 -10.09
C GLU A 321 -7.60 -25.53 -10.37
N TRP A 322 -7.59 -24.48 -9.53
CA TRP A 322 -8.36 -23.26 -9.81
C TRP A 322 -7.79 -22.54 -11.04
N MET A 323 -6.47 -22.44 -11.21
CA MET A 323 -5.87 -21.84 -12.41
C MET A 323 -6.27 -22.58 -13.70
N ARG A 324 -6.36 -23.91 -13.66
CA ARG A 324 -6.82 -24.74 -14.77
C ARG A 324 -8.30 -24.53 -15.09
N THR A 325 -9.11 -24.31 -14.07
CA THR A 325 -10.58 -24.19 -14.18
C THR A 325 -11.12 -23.06 -13.31
N PRO A 326 -10.82 -21.79 -13.65
CA PRO A 326 -11.12 -20.66 -12.77
C PRO A 326 -12.62 -20.48 -12.66
N VAL A 327 -13.10 -20.47 -11.42
CA VAL A 327 -14.48 -20.17 -11.05
C VAL A 327 -14.54 -18.86 -10.28
N SER A 328 -15.67 -18.17 -10.39
CA SER A 328 -15.87 -16.91 -9.68
C SER A 328 -15.95 -17.11 -8.16
N LEU A 329 -15.75 -16.04 -7.40
CA LEU A 329 -15.90 -16.02 -5.95
C LEU A 329 -17.28 -16.51 -5.48
N ALA A 330 -18.33 -16.30 -6.27
CA ALA A 330 -19.67 -16.79 -5.96
C ALA A 330 -19.79 -18.32 -6.08
N GLU A 331 -19.04 -18.92 -7.00
CA GLU A 331 -19.09 -20.35 -7.31
C GLU A 331 -18.06 -21.17 -6.53
N VAL A 332 -16.98 -20.52 -6.09
CA VAL A 332 -15.81 -21.19 -5.50
C VAL A 332 -16.12 -21.98 -4.24
N LYS A 333 -17.20 -21.60 -3.52
CA LYS A 333 -17.67 -22.34 -2.35
C LYS A 333 -18.00 -23.81 -2.67
N ASN A 334 -18.46 -24.08 -3.89
CA ASN A 334 -18.83 -25.41 -4.37
C ASN A 334 -17.77 -26.01 -5.33
N PHE A 335 -16.59 -25.40 -5.41
CA PHE A 335 -15.52 -25.87 -6.29
C PHE A 335 -14.95 -27.19 -5.77
N LYS A 336 -15.25 -28.28 -6.48
CA LYS A 336 -14.90 -29.65 -6.06
C LYS A 336 -13.42 -29.85 -5.70
N PRO A 337 -12.43 -29.31 -6.44
CA PRO A 337 -11.03 -29.46 -6.07
C PRO A 337 -10.65 -28.85 -4.70
N TRP A 338 -11.45 -27.92 -4.19
CA TRP A 338 -11.28 -27.33 -2.85
C TRP A 338 -12.28 -27.90 -1.84
N GLY A 339 -13.08 -28.89 -2.25
CA GLY A 339 -14.01 -29.59 -1.39
C GLY A 339 -13.29 -30.33 -0.26
N CYS A 340 -14.03 -30.62 0.80
CA CYS A 340 -13.47 -31.29 1.96
C CYS A 340 -13.17 -32.73 1.57
N SER A 341 -11.96 -33.21 1.86
CA SER A 341 -11.61 -34.61 1.64
C SER A 341 -12.60 -35.50 2.41
N ASP A 342 -13.21 -36.49 1.74
CA ASP A 342 -14.16 -37.47 2.33
C ASP A 342 -13.52 -38.40 3.38
N ASN A 343 -12.31 -38.09 3.86
CA ASN A 343 -11.66 -38.82 4.93
C ASN A 343 -12.34 -38.49 6.26
N THR A 344 -13.36 -39.26 6.60
CA THR A 344 -13.97 -39.35 7.93
C THR A 344 -12.89 -39.66 8.97
N PHE A 345 -12.34 -38.62 9.61
CA PHE A 345 -11.53 -38.80 10.79
C PHE A 345 -12.44 -39.09 11.98
N LEU A 346 -12.48 -40.35 12.41
CA LEU A 346 -12.74 -40.65 13.82
C LEU A 346 -11.56 -40.09 14.62
N PRO A 347 -11.79 -39.28 15.67
CA PRO A 347 -10.71 -38.82 16.53
C PRO A 347 -9.97 -40.03 17.15
N PRO A 348 -8.65 -39.94 17.38
CA PRO A 348 -7.94 -41.00 18.08
C PRO A 348 -8.54 -41.13 19.48
N THR A 349 -9.27 -42.22 19.69
CA THR A 349 -9.68 -42.64 21.03
C THR A 349 -8.44 -42.75 21.89
N SER A 350 -8.48 -42.11 23.06
CA SER A 350 -7.47 -42.21 24.11
C SER A 350 -7.25 -43.68 24.49
N SER A 351 -6.30 -44.35 23.84
CA SER A 351 -5.89 -45.69 24.24
C SER A 351 -4.93 -45.55 25.42
N GLN A 352 -5.41 -46.06 26.54
CA GLN A 352 -4.71 -46.19 27.80
C GLN A 352 -3.32 -46.80 27.61
N THR A 353 -2.37 -46.25 28.37
CA THR A 353 -1.04 -46.79 28.57
C THR A 353 -1.10 -48.23 29.08
N SER A 354 -0.71 -49.20 28.25
CA SER A 354 -0.24 -50.50 28.70
C SER A 354 1.22 -50.69 28.27
N ARG A 355 2.13 -50.65 29.24
CA ARG A 355 3.54 -51.02 29.07
C ARG A 355 3.66 -52.49 28.64
N PRO A 356 4.65 -52.82 27.81
CA PRO A 356 5.40 -54.05 27.99
C PRO A 356 6.86 -53.76 28.37
N SER A 357 7.37 -54.70 29.16
CA SER A 357 8.62 -54.73 29.89
C SER A 357 9.83 -55.15 29.05
N SER A 358 10.93 -54.39 29.22
CA SER A 358 12.34 -54.80 29.42
C SER A 358 13.08 -55.77 28.48
N SER A 359 14.32 -55.32 28.18
CA SER A 359 15.60 -56.07 27.97
C SER A 359 15.87 -56.55 26.53
N ILE A 360 17.06 -56.44 25.91
CA ILE A 360 18.46 -56.50 26.37
C ILE A 360 19.39 -55.66 25.44
N PHE A 361 20.48 -55.15 26.03
CA PHE A 361 21.78 -54.66 25.51
C PHE A 361 22.23 -55.14 24.09
N GLN A 362 23.09 -54.46 23.32
CA GLN A 362 24.45 -54.05 23.70
C GLN A 362 25.18 -53.22 22.61
N GLN A 363 25.91 -52.18 23.09
CA GLN A 363 27.19 -51.61 22.61
C GLN A 363 27.35 -50.96 21.22
N LEU A 364 27.80 -49.69 21.22
CA LEU A 364 29.19 -49.34 20.92
C LEU A 364 29.55 -47.92 21.39
N LYS A 365 30.85 -47.74 21.66
CA LYS A 365 31.52 -46.78 22.54
C LYS A 365 31.85 -45.45 21.85
N ILE A 366 31.91 -44.36 22.62
CA ILE A 366 32.76 -43.19 22.35
C ILE A 366 33.60 -42.91 23.61
N PRO A 367 34.94 -42.74 23.51
CA PRO A 367 35.82 -42.57 24.66
C PRO A 367 35.88 -41.12 25.20
N GLN A 368 36.22 -41.03 26.48
CA GLN A 368 36.40 -39.82 27.31
C GLN A 368 37.77 -39.15 27.15
N GLY A 369 37.85 -37.88 27.57
CA GLY A 369 39.08 -37.16 27.96
C GLY A 369 38.84 -35.64 28.03
N VAL A 370 38.32 -35.07 29.13
CA VAL A 370 39.01 -34.61 30.37
C VAL A 370 39.76 -33.27 30.21
N ASN A 371 39.18 -32.18 30.75
CA ASN A 371 39.75 -31.30 31.80
C ASN A 371 39.01 -29.94 31.92
N ASP A 372 38.46 -29.71 33.12
CA ASP A 372 38.14 -28.41 33.73
C ASP A 372 39.46 -27.84 34.34
N PRO A 373 39.69 -26.52 34.58
CA PRO A 373 39.08 -25.86 35.76
C PRO A 373 38.87 -24.32 35.70
N THR A 374 38.18 -23.82 36.74
CA THR A 374 38.29 -22.48 37.41
C THR A 374 37.50 -21.29 36.85
N ARG A 375 36.90 -20.36 37.64
CA ARG A 375 36.53 -20.22 39.07
C ARG A 375 35.83 -18.83 39.23
N ILE A 376 34.96 -18.72 40.24
CA ILE A 376 34.66 -17.53 41.09
C ILE A 376 33.84 -16.37 40.50
N GLY A 377 32.75 -16.02 41.21
CA GLY A 377 32.34 -14.61 41.35
C GLY A 377 30.88 -14.32 41.72
N ASN A 378 30.51 -14.56 42.98
CA ASN A 378 29.27 -14.09 43.62
C ASN A 378 29.01 -12.57 43.43
N ARG A 379 27.73 -12.16 43.37
CA ARG A 379 27.11 -11.33 44.43
C ARG A 379 25.59 -11.19 44.33
N GLN A 380 25.01 -11.19 45.52
CA GLN A 380 23.60 -11.23 45.94
C GLN A 380 22.82 -9.94 45.62
N ASN A 381 21.49 -10.05 45.52
CA ASN A 381 20.60 -9.56 46.59
C ASN A 381 19.13 -9.96 46.36
N GLU A 382 18.59 -10.69 47.34
CA GLU A 382 17.16 -10.81 47.62
C GLU A 382 16.65 -9.51 48.28
N ASN A 383 15.39 -9.16 48.04
CA ASN A 383 14.44 -8.91 49.14
C ASN A 383 13.00 -8.88 48.63
N GLN A 384 12.20 -9.78 49.21
CA GLN A 384 10.74 -9.83 49.16
C GLN A 384 10.12 -8.77 50.10
N LEU A 385 8.86 -8.35 49.85
CA LEU A 385 7.67 -8.65 50.68
C LEU A 385 6.49 -7.66 50.46
N ALA A 386 5.36 -8.26 50.08
CA ALA A 386 3.98 -8.14 50.61
C ALA A 386 3.24 -6.79 50.74
N VAL A 387 2.14 -6.71 49.96
CA VAL A 387 0.70 -6.45 50.30
C VAL A 387 0.37 -5.83 51.67
N PRO A 388 -0.59 -4.87 51.71
CA PRO A 388 -1.87 -5.19 52.38
C PRO A 388 -3.14 -4.72 51.64
N SER A 389 -4.17 -5.52 51.81
CA SER A 389 -5.59 -5.31 51.51
C SER A 389 -6.31 -4.47 52.58
N GLY A 390 -7.39 -3.79 52.20
CA GLY A 390 -8.40 -3.24 53.12
C GLY A 390 -9.56 -2.58 52.35
N GLY A 391 -10.77 -3.08 52.55
CA GLY A 391 -12.01 -2.53 51.97
C GLY A 391 -12.85 -1.72 52.95
N HIS A 392 -13.84 -0.98 52.44
CA HIS A 392 -15.20 -0.90 53.01
C HIS A 392 -16.16 0.00 52.20
N SER A 393 -17.41 -0.48 52.11
CA SER A 393 -18.68 0.25 52.28
C SER A 393 -19.23 1.18 51.18
N SER A 394 -20.24 0.62 50.49
CA SER A 394 -21.59 1.15 50.20
C SER A 394 -21.91 2.64 50.35
N ASN A 395 -22.57 3.20 49.32
CA ASN A 395 -23.85 3.88 49.53
C ASN A 395 -24.75 3.88 48.29
N SER A 396 -26.02 3.56 48.53
CA SER A 396 -27.14 3.57 47.60
C SER A 396 -27.82 4.94 47.56
N GLY A 397 -28.37 5.34 46.40
CA GLY A 397 -29.30 6.46 46.29
C GLY A 397 -30.16 6.35 45.03
N ARG A 398 -31.48 6.25 45.22
CA ARG A 398 -32.54 5.93 44.25
C ARG A 398 -33.55 7.08 44.21
N ALA A 399 -34.00 7.53 43.02
CA ALA A 399 -35.31 8.13 42.71
C ALA A 399 -35.32 8.53 41.21
N ASN A 400 -36.09 7.92 40.29
CA ASN A 400 -37.55 7.94 40.03
C ASN A 400 -38.19 9.32 39.76
N GLY A 401 -38.67 9.54 38.53
CA GLY A 401 -39.71 10.51 38.15
C GLY A 401 -39.85 10.73 36.63
N PRO A 402 -41.05 10.94 36.05
CA PRO A 402 -41.48 10.29 34.79
C PRO A 402 -41.88 11.21 33.62
N VAL A 403 -41.93 10.60 32.41
CA VAL A 403 -42.92 10.75 31.31
C VAL A 403 -43.17 12.14 30.70
N THR A 404 -42.99 12.27 29.38
CA THR A 404 -44.12 12.49 28.43
C THR A 404 -43.71 12.37 26.96
N SER A 405 -44.59 11.69 26.23
CA SER A 405 -44.68 11.52 24.78
C SER A 405 -45.35 12.74 24.14
N MET A 406 -44.89 13.18 22.97
CA MET A 406 -45.76 13.68 21.91
C MET A 406 -45.19 13.35 20.52
N ARG A 407 -46.08 12.80 19.69
CA ARG A 407 -45.92 12.40 18.28
C ARG A 407 -46.23 13.59 17.33
N PRO A 408 -46.03 13.45 16.01
CA PRO A 408 -45.61 14.53 15.11
C PRO A 408 -46.78 15.29 14.47
N GLN A 409 -46.53 16.52 14.03
CA GLN A 409 -47.40 17.19 13.07
C GLN A 409 -46.74 17.25 11.69
N ILE A 410 -47.44 16.63 10.74
CA ILE A 410 -47.28 16.73 9.30
C ILE A 410 -47.87 18.07 8.87
N PHE A 411 -47.14 18.85 8.07
CA PHE A 411 -47.76 19.86 7.21
C PHE A 411 -47.29 19.69 5.76
N THR A 412 -48.32 19.71 4.92
CA THR A 412 -48.42 19.37 3.51
C THR A 412 -47.70 20.32 2.55
N LEU A 413 -47.08 19.73 1.53
CA LEU A 413 -46.62 20.37 0.30
C LEU A 413 -47.80 20.81 -0.58
N LYS A 414 -47.68 21.99 -1.21
CA LYS A 414 -48.29 22.29 -2.51
C LYS A 414 -47.31 23.04 -3.43
N PRO A 415 -47.37 22.83 -4.76
CA PRO A 415 -46.28 23.12 -5.68
C PRO A 415 -46.53 24.39 -6.53
N LEU A 416 -45.46 25.08 -6.92
CA LEU A 416 -45.46 26.08 -8.00
C LEU A 416 -44.19 25.87 -8.85
N ILE A 417 -44.32 25.13 -9.95
CA ILE A 417 -44.42 25.58 -11.36
C ILE A 417 -43.06 25.90 -11.99
N HIS A 418 -42.76 25.06 -13.00
CA HIS A 418 -41.76 25.21 -14.05
C HIS A 418 -41.79 26.58 -14.74
N GLN A 419 -40.65 27.24 -14.87
CA GLN A 419 -40.24 27.88 -16.12
C GLN A 419 -38.73 27.69 -16.37
N ARG A 420 -38.41 27.26 -17.60
CA ARG A 420 -37.07 27.11 -18.19
C ARG A 420 -36.85 28.25 -19.21
N PRO A 421 -35.63 28.43 -19.76
CA PRO A 421 -34.92 29.70 -19.76
C PRO A 421 -34.94 30.42 -21.12
N GLU A 422 -34.72 31.73 -21.10
CA GLU A 422 -34.35 32.48 -22.30
C GLU A 422 -32.83 32.62 -22.41
N THR A 423 -32.38 32.31 -23.62
CA THR A 423 -31.02 32.37 -24.15
C THR A 423 -30.63 33.78 -24.52
N THR A 424 -29.42 34.22 -24.16
CA THR A 424 -28.67 35.16 -25.02
C THR A 424 -27.18 34.84 -24.99
N ARG A 425 -26.69 34.59 -26.20
CA ARG A 425 -25.32 34.30 -26.61
C ARG A 425 -24.68 35.65 -26.94
N ALA A 426 -23.53 35.98 -26.35
CA ALA A 426 -22.72 37.11 -26.81
C ALA A 426 -21.25 36.70 -26.87
N THR A 427 -20.76 36.83 -28.08
CA THR A 427 -19.45 36.52 -28.66
C THR A 427 -18.27 37.27 -28.04
N ALA A 428 -17.13 36.59 -28.06
CA ALA A 428 -15.80 37.15 -27.83
C ALA A 428 -15.46 38.28 -28.82
N ALA A 429 -14.90 39.36 -28.31
CA ALA A 429 -14.22 40.38 -29.10
C ALA A 429 -12.90 40.77 -28.42
N LEU A 430 -11.81 40.52 -29.13
CA LEU A 430 -10.48 41.09 -28.93
C LEU A 430 -10.58 42.62 -29.03
N TYR A 431 -9.94 43.35 -28.11
CA TYR A 431 -9.60 44.75 -28.36
C TYR A 431 -8.23 45.11 -27.79
N GLU A 432 -7.45 45.69 -28.69
CA GLU A 432 -6.06 46.12 -28.57
C GLU A 432 -5.84 47.27 -27.58
N ALA A 433 -4.59 47.34 -27.14
CA ALA A 433 -4.02 48.37 -26.28
C ALA A 433 -4.16 49.78 -26.87
N ARG A 434 -4.73 50.71 -26.09
CA ARG A 434 -4.52 52.16 -26.23
C ARG A 434 -3.62 52.66 -25.10
N ARG A 435 -2.46 53.22 -25.46
CA ARG A 435 -1.67 54.11 -24.59
C ARG A 435 -2.40 55.44 -24.41
N PRO A 436 -2.26 56.07 -23.22
CA PRO A 436 -2.15 57.52 -23.15
C PRO A 436 -0.81 57.99 -22.57
N SER A 437 -0.36 59.07 -23.21
CA SER A 437 0.65 60.08 -22.91
C SER A 437 1.18 60.26 -21.49
N THR A 438 2.49 60.52 -21.46
CA THR A 438 3.31 61.09 -20.40
C THR A 438 2.81 62.45 -19.90
N GLU A 439 2.63 62.58 -18.59
CA GLU A 439 2.73 63.85 -17.89
C GLU A 439 3.55 63.65 -16.60
N TYR A 440 4.56 64.51 -16.45
CA TYR A 440 5.68 64.38 -15.52
C TYR A 440 5.27 64.89 -14.13
N GLY A 441 5.12 63.97 -13.18
CA GLY A 441 4.92 64.27 -11.76
C GLY A 441 5.82 63.38 -10.92
N SER A 442 6.96 63.93 -10.49
CA SER A 442 7.89 63.31 -9.54
C SER A 442 7.18 62.98 -8.22
N ARG A 443 6.97 61.68 -7.96
CA ARG A 443 6.90 61.06 -6.63
C ARG A 443 7.39 59.62 -6.74
N HIS A 444 8.36 59.28 -5.90
CA HIS A 444 9.02 57.98 -5.77
C HIS A 444 8.17 56.78 -6.23
N SER A 445 8.64 56.06 -7.26
CA SER A 445 8.04 54.79 -7.65
C SER A 445 8.36 53.75 -6.57
N ASP A 446 7.40 53.52 -5.68
CA ASP A 446 7.36 52.39 -4.74
C ASP A 446 7.10 51.08 -5.52
N THR A 447 8.05 50.66 -6.36
CA THR A 447 7.98 49.41 -7.15
C THR A 447 8.18 48.14 -6.29
N GLY A 448 8.36 48.33 -4.98
CA GLY A 448 8.60 47.28 -4.00
C GLY A 448 7.35 46.80 -3.25
N ARG A 449 6.37 47.68 -3.03
CA ARG A 449 5.23 47.42 -2.14
C ARG A 449 4.04 46.83 -2.89
N CYS A 450 3.41 45.82 -2.29
CA CYS A 450 2.16 45.26 -2.79
C CYS A 450 0.98 46.17 -2.41
N ILE A 451 0.18 46.55 -3.41
CA ILE A 451 -1.04 47.34 -3.24
C ILE A 451 -2.17 46.62 -3.99
N GLN A 452 -3.07 46.01 -3.21
CA GLN A 452 -4.20 45.23 -3.74
C GLN A 452 -5.09 46.12 -4.62
N GLY A 453 -5.44 45.64 -5.82
CA GLY A 453 -6.26 46.37 -6.79
C GLY A 453 -5.51 47.45 -7.58
N PHE A 454 -4.21 47.65 -7.33
CA PHE A 454 -3.37 48.56 -8.14
C PHE A 454 -2.31 47.79 -8.93
N ASN A 455 -1.38 47.13 -8.23
CA ASN A 455 -0.29 46.35 -8.83
C ASN A 455 -0.39 44.85 -8.52
N CYS A 456 -1.45 44.42 -7.84
CA CYS A 456 -1.73 43.04 -7.50
C CYS A 456 -3.25 42.81 -7.59
N HIS A 457 -3.67 41.92 -8.50
CA HIS A 457 -5.08 41.70 -8.83
C HIS A 457 -5.42 40.20 -8.82
N LEU A 458 -6.55 39.86 -8.23
CA LEU A 458 -7.12 38.52 -8.31
C LEU A 458 -7.56 38.22 -9.76
N PRO A 459 -7.49 36.96 -10.22
CA PRO A 459 -7.13 35.75 -9.47
C PRO A 459 -5.61 35.51 -9.36
N SER A 460 -4.80 36.28 -10.10
CA SER A 460 -3.35 36.03 -10.26
C SER A 460 -2.50 36.43 -9.06
N CYS A 461 -2.92 37.42 -8.29
CA CYS A 461 -2.15 37.98 -7.19
C CYS A 461 -3.05 38.43 -6.04
N PHE A 462 -2.62 38.14 -4.82
CA PHE A 462 -3.22 38.70 -3.61
C PHE A 462 -2.12 39.13 -2.64
N CYS A 463 -2.18 40.37 -2.17
CA CYS A 463 -1.21 40.90 -1.21
C CYS A 463 -1.39 40.25 0.16
N ARG A 464 -0.31 40.09 0.94
CA ARG A 464 -0.43 39.75 2.36
C ARG A 464 -1.37 40.74 3.04
N SER A 465 -2.43 40.22 3.65
CA SER A 465 -3.52 41.00 4.20
C SER A 465 -4.03 40.39 5.50
N LEU A 466 -4.47 41.24 6.42
CA LEU A 466 -5.29 40.84 7.57
C LEU A 466 -6.78 40.98 7.27
N SER A 467 -7.15 41.61 6.15
CA SER A 467 -8.52 41.72 5.67
C SER A 467 -8.81 40.61 4.66
N PRO A 468 -10.04 40.08 4.63
CA PRO A 468 -10.45 39.09 3.65
C PRO A 468 -10.33 39.63 2.21
N PRO A 469 -10.24 38.72 1.21
CA PRO A 469 -10.28 39.08 -0.20
C PRO A 469 -11.43 40.04 -0.54
N LEU A 470 -11.20 40.91 -1.53
CA LEU A 470 -12.13 41.97 -1.95
C LEU A 470 -12.54 42.95 -0.83
N ASN A 471 -11.78 43.03 0.27
CA ASN A 471 -12.09 43.86 1.45
C ASN A 471 -13.50 43.61 2.00
N MET A 472 -13.97 42.37 1.94
CA MET A 472 -15.26 41.99 2.52
C MET A 472 -15.31 42.29 4.02
N TYR A 473 -16.48 42.61 4.57
CA TYR A 473 -16.61 42.67 6.02
C TYR A 473 -16.58 41.24 6.60
N PRO A 474 -15.85 40.98 7.70
CA PRO A 474 -15.73 39.64 8.28
C PRO A 474 -17.08 38.94 8.54
N ASN A 475 -18.13 39.68 8.91
CA ASN A 475 -19.47 39.10 9.14
C ASN A 475 -20.11 38.47 7.89
N TYR A 476 -19.63 38.82 6.69
CA TYR A 476 -20.06 38.24 5.42
C TYR A 476 -19.04 37.25 4.87
N VAL A 477 -18.11 36.77 5.68
CA VAL A 477 -17.09 35.81 5.26
C VAL A 477 -17.35 34.48 5.98
N PRO A 478 -17.57 33.38 5.24
CA PRO A 478 -17.67 32.07 5.88
C PRO A 478 -16.37 31.78 6.60
N GLN A 479 -16.44 31.25 7.82
CA GLN A 479 -15.22 30.83 8.49
C GLN A 479 -14.70 29.55 7.83
N ILE A 480 -13.54 29.65 7.22
CA ILE A 480 -12.87 28.52 6.60
C ILE A 480 -12.05 27.80 7.65
N VAL A 481 -12.23 26.48 7.75
CA VAL A 481 -11.35 25.56 8.46
C VAL A 481 -10.72 24.65 7.40
N TYR A 482 -9.40 24.51 7.42
CA TYR A 482 -8.73 23.52 6.59
C TYR A 482 -8.03 22.48 7.45
N LEU A 483 -8.13 21.22 7.04
CA LEU A 483 -7.42 20.11 7.65
C LEU A 483 -6.29 19.68 6.72
N ALA A 484 -5.08 19.66 7.25
CA ALA A 484 -3.88 19.32 6.50
C ALA A 484 -3.08 18.23 7.21
N ILE A 485 -2.92 17.08 6.57
CA ILE A 485 -2.36 15.88 7.20
C ILE A 485 -1.08 15.46 6.48
N ASP A 486 -0.02 15.27 7.24
CA ASP A 486 1.28 14.83 6.78
C ASP A 486 1.41 13.33 7.04
N SER A 487 1.08 12.50 6.04
CA SER A 487 1.04 11.06 6.24
C SER A 487 1.31 10.27 4.96
N PHE A 488 1.89 9.09 5.12
CA PHE A 488 1.79 8.04 4.12
C PHE A 488 0.33 7.54 4.04
N VAL A 489 -0.06 7.03 2.88
CA VAL A 489 -1.34 6.35 2.67
C VAL A 489 -1.11 4.86 2.54
N HIS A 490 -1.35 4.12 3.61
CA HIS A 490 -1.20 2.66 3.68
C HIS A 490 -2.22 2.08 4.66
N ALA A 491 -2.17 0.78 4.89
CA ALA A 491 -3.20 0.04 5.60
C ALA A 491 -3.47 0.53 7.04
N GLN A 492 -2.49 1.15 7.70
CA GLN A 492 -2.65 1.66 9.06
C GLN A 492 -3.28 3.05 9.10
N THR A 493 -3.00 3.89 8.10
CA THR A 493 -3.45 5.29 8.05
C THR A 493 -4.76 5.43 7.27
N PHE A 494 -5.06 4.52 6.34
CA PHE A 494 -6.26 4.60 5.51
C PHE A 494 -7.58 4.45 6.28
N PRO A 495 -7.79 3.43 7.16
CA PRO A 495 -9.03 3.32 7.93
C PRO A 495 -9.37 4.56 8.78
N PRO A 496 -8.45 5.15 9.56
CA PRO A 496 -8.77 6.35 10.32
C PRO A 496 -9.03 7.57 9.43
N LEU A 497 -8.37 7.69 8.27
CA LEU A 497 -8.70 8.73 7.28
C LEU A 497 -10.13 8.53 6.74
N MET A 498 -10.51 7.30 6.40
CA MET A 498 -11.86 6.98 5.91
C MET A 498 -12.95 7.20 6.96
N GLN A 499 -12.65 7.06 8.25
CA GLN A 499 -13.59 7.38 9.31
C GLN A 499 -13.98 8.87 9.30
N ILE A 500 -13.02 9.74 9.02
CA ILE A 500 -13.22 11.20 8.95
C ILE A 500 -13.92 11.56 7.64
N PHE A 501 -13.43 11.04 6.52
CA PHE A 501 -13.88 11.36 5.15
C PHE A 501 -14.86 10.34 4.56
N SER A 502 -15.67 9.73 5.43
CA SER A 502 -16.71 8.76 5.04
C SER A 502 -17.78 9.36 4.12
N GLY A 503 -17.98 10.68 4.22
CA GLY A 503 -18.96 11.47 3.45
C GLY A 503 -20.21 11.86 4.25
N PHE A 504 -20.30 11.47 5.53
CA PHE A 504 -21.45 11.79 6.38
C PHE A 504 -21.47 13.25 6.84
N ARG A 505 -20.30 13.83 7.12
CA ARG A 505 -20.18 15.24 7.49
C ARG A 505 -20.19 16.10 6.24
N LYS A 506 -21.06 17.10 6.24
CA LYS A 506 -21.27 17.99 5.11
C LYS A 506 -21.11 19.44 5.54
N ASN A 507 -20.54 20.23 4.64
CA ASN A 507 -20.55 21.68 4.72
C ASN A 507 -21.98 22.23 4.49
N PRO A 508 -22.26 23.49 4.86
CA PRO A 508 -23.57 24.11 4.66
C PRO A 508 -24.10 24.08 3.22
N ASN A 509 -23.20 24.02 2.23
CA ASN A 509 -23.52 23.84 0.81
C ASN A 509 -23.95 22.40 0.42
N GLY A 510 -23.96 21.45 1.38
CA GLY A 510 -24.34 20.05 1.16
C GLY A 510 -23.23 19.14 0.64
N CYS A 511 -22.05 19.67 0.37
CA CYS A 511 -20.89 18.89 -0.06
C CYS A 511 -20.16 18.26 1.14
N PRO A 512 -19.57 17.06 0.98
CA PRO A 512 -18.75 16.46 2.03
C PRO A 512 -17.64 17.40 2.50
N ILE A 513 -17.26 17.30 3.78
CA ILE A 513 -16.04 17.94 4.26
C ILE A 513 -14.82 17.36 3.53
N SER A 514 -13.76 18.17 3.41
CA SER A 514 -12.53 17.78 2.72
C SER A 514 -11.29 18.12 3.55
N ALA A 515 -10.13 17.67 3.06
CA ALA A 515 -8.81 17.92 3.61
C ALA A 515 -7.75 17.87 2.50
N THR A 516 -6.55 18.37 2.82
CA THR A 516 -5.35 18.18 2.00
C THR A 516 -4.41 17.19 2.70
N LEU A 517 -4.05 16.12 2.01
CA LEU A 517 -3.14 15.09 2.49
C LEU A 517 -1.78 15.25 1.80
N PHE A 518 -0.76 15.65 2.56
CA PHE A 518 0.62 15.75 2.11
C PHE A 518 1.29 14.40 2.27
N MET A 519 1.43 13.69 1.15
CA MET A 519 2.06 12.37 1.13
C MET A 519 3.47 12.42 0.53
N PRO A 520 4.42 11.62 1.05
CA PRO A 520 5.72 11.46 0.42
C PRO A 520 5.58 10.97 -1.02
N SER A 521 6.56 11.21 -1.89
CA SER A 521 6.44 10.83 -3.30
C SER A 521 6.41 9.31 -3.55
N ALA A 522 6.80 8.50 -2.57
CA ALA A 522 6.83 7.04 -2.63
C ALA A 522 6.32 6.41 -1.32
N GLY A 523 6.00 5.11 -1.34
CA GLY A 523 5.53 4.36 -0.17
C GLY A 523 4.03 4.49 0.13
N ASN A 524 3.23 4.97 -0.84
CA ASN A 524 1.77 5.07 -0.71
C ASN A 524 1.07 4.00 -1.56
N HIS A 525 -0.03 3.46 -1.05
CA HIS A 525 -0.85 2.48 -1.74
C HIS A 525 -1.78 3.19 -2.75
N PRO A 526 -1.63 2.97 -4.08
CA PRO A 526 -2.31 3.76 -5.10
C PRO A 526 -3.85 3.73 -5.05
N LEU A 527 -4.44 2.59 -4.65
CA LEU A 527 -5.89 2.43 -4.57
C LEU A 527 -6.48 3.21 -3.40
N TYR A 528 -5.83 3.18 -2.24
CA TYR A 528 -6.25 3.98 -1.09
C TYR A 528 -6.20 5.48 -1.40
N VAL A 529 -5.13 5.92 -2.09
CA VAL A 529 -5.04 7.30 -2.57
C VAL A 529 -6.19 7.61 -3.52
N SER A 530 -6.51 6.71 -4.44
CA SER A 530 -7.63 6.87 -5.39
C SER A 530 -8.99 6.94 -4.70
N VAL A 531 -9.22 6.13 -3.67
CA VAL A 531 -10.47 6.16 -2.87
C VAL A 531 -10.58 7.46 -2.08
N LEU A 532 -9.50 7.92 -1.44
CA LEU A 532 -9.50 9.20 -0.73
C LEU A 532 -9.78 10.37 -1.68
N LYS A 533 -9.17 10.37 -2.87
CA LYS A 533 -9.48 11.34 -3.93
C LYS A 533 -10.95 11.29 -4.35
N ALA A 534 -11.52 10.10 -4.54
CA ALA A 534 -12.93 9.92 -4.86
C ALA A 534 -13.87 10.40 -3.74
N LYS A 535 -13.40 10.41 -2.49
CA LYS A 535 -14.10 10.99 -1.33
C LYS A 535 -13.89 12.50 -1.17
N GLY A 536 -13.20 13.14 -2.11
CA GLY A 536 -12.98 14.58 -2.13
C GLY A 536 -11.76 15.03 -1.34
N VAL A 537 -10.87 14.13 -0.89
CA VAL A 537 -9.59 14.48 -0.26
C VAL A 537 -8.59 14.91 -1.33
N HIS A 538 -7.98 16.07 -1.15
CA HIS A 538 -6.94 16.57 -2.06
C HIS A 538 -5.57 16.06 -1.65
N ILE A 539 -4.69 15.85 -2.63
CA ILE A 539 -3.36 15.28 -2.41
C ILE A 539 -2.30 16.34 -2.73
N GLY A 540 -1.47 16.64 -1.74
CA GLY A 540 -0.28 17.46 -1.86
C GLY A 540 0.99 16.61 -1.73
N VAL A 541 2.13 17.21 -2.06
CA VAL A 541 3.44 16.57 -1.96
C VAL A 541 4.10 16.94 -0.64
N LYS A 542 4.45 15.93 0.15
CA LYS A 542 5.35 16.09 1.28
C LYS A 542 6.79 15.96 0.78
N GLY A 543 7.62 16.96 1.06
CA GLY A 543 9.04 16.92 0.68
C GLY A 543 9.80 15.72 1.28
N GLY A 544 10.95 15.38 0.70
CA GLY A 544 11.92 14.36 1.15
C GLY A 544 13.15 14.95 1.88
N SER A 545 13.82 14.22 2.79
CA SER A 545 14.78 14.79 3.75
C SER A 545 15.93 15.56 3.08
N PHE A 546 16.23 16.77 3.57
CA PHE A 546 17.35 17.59 3.08
C PHE A 546 18.43 17.73 4.16
N SER A 547 19.69 17.61 3.76
CA SER A 547 20.81 17.92 4.66
C SER A 547 21.00 19.43 4.75
N PRO A 548 21.31 19.99 5.95
CA PRO A 548 21.68 21.40 6.08
C PRO A 548 22.92 21.78 5.27
N LEU A 549 23.72 20.79 4.83
CA LEU A 549 24.91 20.97 3.97
C LEU A 549 24.58 21.04 2.48
N PHE A 550 23.33 20.83 2.06
CA PHE A 550 22.98 20.87 0.65
C PHE A 550 23.12 22.28 0.08
N SER A 551 23.73 22.37 -1.10
CA SER A 551 23.73 23.59 -1.90
C SER A 551 22.33 23.90 -2.43
N GLU A 552 22.08 25.15 -2.81
CA GLU A 552 20.80 25.56 -3.40
C GLU A 552 20.42 24.70 -4.62
N GLU A 553 21.40 24.34 -5.44
CA GLU A 553 21.19 23.50 -6.63
C GLU A 553 20.83 22.05 -6.26
N GLN A 554 21.38 21.52 -5.17
CA GLN A 554 20.98 20.20 -4.66
C GLN A 554 19.56 20.23 -4.10
N ILE A 555 19.19 21.31 -3.40
CA ILE A 555 17.82 21.51 -2.90
C ILE A 555 16.83 21.56 -4.07
N LYS A 556 17.11 22.39 -5.09
CA LYS A 556 16.26 22.49 -6.29
C LYS A 556 16.07 21.15 -6.98
N ARG A 557 17.16 20.41 -7.21
CA ARG A 557 17.11 19.07 -7.84
C ARG A 557 16.26 18.10 -7.04
N GLN A 558 16.39 18.09 -5.72
CA GLN A 558 15.59 17.21 -4.87
C GLN A 558 14.11 17.62 -4.86
N VAL A 559 13.78 18.92 -4.79
CA VAL A 559 12.39 19.39 -4.92
C VAL A 559 11.80 18.97 -6.28
N HIS A 560 12.53 19.20 -7.38
CA HIS A 560 12.11 18.76 -8.71
C HIS A 560 11.87 17.26 -8.79
N PHE A 561 12.73 16.47 -8.15
CA PHE A 561 12.61 15.02 -8.11
C PHE A 561 11.36 14.56 -7.37
N GLU A 562 11.12 15.09 -6.16
CA GLU A 562 9.91 14.77 -5.38
C GLU A 562 8.63 15.15 -6.12
N VAL A 563 8.61 16.36 -6.70
CA VAL A 563 7.47 16.84 -7.48
C VAL A 563 7.21 15.96 -8.71
N ASN A 564 8.26 15.60 -9.46
CA ASN A 564 8.13 14.76 -10.65
C ASN A 564 7.64 13.35 -10.30
N LYS A 565 8.15 12.75 -9.22
CA LYS A 565 7.67 11.45 -8.75
C LYS A 565 6.19 11.49 -8.33
N ALA A 566 5.78 12.55 -7.67
CA ALA A 566 4.40 12.70 -7.24
C ALA A 566 3.41 12.84 -8.41
N ARG A 567 3.86 13.27 -9.61
CA ARG A 567 2.99 13.35 -10.80
C ARG A 567 2.43 12.00 -11.26
N VAL A 568 3.05 10.88 -10.85
CA VAL A 568 2.57 9.52 -11.17
C VAL A 568 1.17 9.25 -10.59
N TYR A 569 0.75 9.94 -9.52
CA TYR A 569 -0.58 9.76 -8.91
C TYR A 569 -1.73 10.51 -9.62
N ASN A 570 -1.50 10.96 -10.87
CA ASN A 570 -2.42 11.81 -11.63
C ASN A 570 -2.95 12.96 -10.76
N LEU A 571 -2.04 13.62 -10.06
CA LEU A 571 -2.35 14.79 -9.26
C LEU A 571 -2.90 15.86 -10.22
N THR A 572 -3.99 16.52 -9.82
CA THR A 572 -4.58 17.61 -10.60
C THR A 572 -3.51 18.64 -10.97
N ARG A 573 -3.70 19.40 -12.05
CA ARG A 573 -2.80 20.51 -12.44
C ARG A 573 -2.48 21.49 -11.30
N SER A 574 -3.29 21.50 -10.24
CA SER A 574 -3.05 22.21 -9.00
C SER A 574 -2.87 21.20 -7.85
N PHE A 575 -1.67 21.15 -7.29
CA PHE A 575 -1.35 20.43 -6.05
C PHE A 575 -0.42 21.30 -5.19
N GLY A 576 -0.50 21.12 -3.87
CA GLY A 576 0.31 21.85 -2.90
C GLY A 576 1.62 21.17 -2.54
N TRP A 577 2.52 21.92 -1.93
CA TRP A 577 3.74 21.44 -1.32
C TRP A 577 3.75 21.69 0.19
N ARG A 578 4.29 20.72 0.93
CA ARG A 578 4.62 20.87 2.34
C ARG A 578 6.04 20.39 2.59
N GLY A 579 6.86 21.30 3.09
CA GLY A 579 8.26 21.09 3.39
C GLY A 579 8.53 20.61 4.82
N PHE A 580 9.80 20.72 5.16
CA PHE A 580 10.42 20.59 6.48
C PHE A 580 9.60 20.94 7.73
N ALA A 581 9.43 20.05 8.71
CA ALA A 581 9.40 20.48 10.11
C ALA A 581 10.77 21.01 10.59
N ASN A 582 11.87 20.50 10.03
CA ASN A 582 13.26 20.81 10.40
C ASN A 582 14.06 21.58 9.32
N LEU A 583 13.39 22.04 8.26
CA LEU A 583 14.02 22.86 7.22
C LEU A 583 13.22 24.13 7.03
N SER A 584 13.85 25.28 7.27
CA SER A 584 13.33 26.60 6.90
C SER A 584 12.99 26.63 5.40
N PRO A 585 11.88 27.25 4.99
CA PRO A 585 11.69 27.59 3.58
C PRO A 585 12.86 28.47 3.13
N LYS A 586 13.54 28.09 2.05
CA LYS A 586 14.63 28.84 1.42
C LYS A 586 14.19 29.29 0.03
N ASP A 587 14.80 30.35 -0.48
CA ASP A 587 14.55 30.85 -1.83
C ASP A 587 14.72 29.74 -2.90
N ALA A 588 15.69 28.83 -2.72
CA ALA A 588 15.89 27.68 -3.61
C ALA A 588 14.67 26.73 -3.67
N VAL A 589 13.94 26.55 -2.56
CA VAL A 589 12.73 25.71 -2.53
C VAL A 589 11.63 26.39 -3.31
N PHE A 590 11.31 27.64 -2.98
CA PHE A 590 10.23 28.39 -3.63
C PHE A 590 10.48 28.58 -5.13
N GLN A 591 11.74 28.77 -5.52
CA GLN A 591 12.13 28.80 -6.92
C GLN A 591 11.80 27.50 -7.63
N ALA A 592 12.20 26.35 -7.06
CA ALA A 592 11.92 25.04 -7.65
C ALA A 592 10.41 24.74 -7.71
N LEU A 593 9.64 25.16 -6.71
CA LEU A 593 8.18 25.03 -6.72
C LEU A 593 7.55 25.85 -7.85
N ALA A 594 7.97 27.11 -8.01
CA ALA A 594 7.51 27.98 -9.09
C ALA A 594 7.87 27.41 -10.48
N GLU A 595 9.11 26.94 -10.66
CA GLU A 595 9.58 26.31 -11.91
C GLU A 595 8.78 25.04 -12.28
N LYS A 596 8.24 24.33 -11.29
CA LYS A 596 7.39 23.14 -11.49
C LYS A 596 5.90 23.44 -11.49
N SER A 597 5.52 24.71 -11.41
CA SER A 597 4.12 25.17 -11.37
C SER A 597 3.32 24.53 -10.24
N VAL A 598 3.95 24.33 -9.08
CA VAL A 598 3.25 23.97 -7.84
C VAL A 598 2.35 25.14 -7.43
N SER A 599 1.12 24.87 -7.02
CA SER A 599 0.13 25.94 -6.81
C SER A 599 0.32 26.71 -5.52
N PHE A 600 0.71 26.02 -4.45
CA PHE A 600 0.91 26.65 -3.15
C PHE A 600 1.94 25.92 -2.30
N ASP A 601 2.58 26.66 -1.41
CA ASP A 601 3.35 26.17 -0.27
C ASP A 601 2.55 26.35 1.03
N THR A 602 2.78 25.44 1.97
CA THR A 602 2.28 25.54 3.34
C THR A 602 3.36 25.03 4.30
N SER A 603 4.50 25.72 4.27
CA SER A 603 5.67 25.41 5.09
C SER A 603 6.09 26.59 5.96
N VAL A 604 5.57 27.81 5.72
CA VAL A 604 5.92 28.99 6.52
C VAL A 604 5.15 28.98 7.83
N MET A 605 5.87 28.65 8.90
CA MET A 605 5.41 28.82 10.28
C MET A 605 5.57 30.28 10.70
N THR A 606 4.45 31.00 10.79
CA THR A 606 4.46 32.43 11.17
C THR A 606 4.53 32.60 12.68
N ASP A 607 5.27 33.60 13.15
CA ASP A 607 5.24 34.03 14.55
C ASP A 607 4.10 35.05 14.84
N SER A 608 3.38 35.47 13.79
CA SER A 608 2.40 36.54 13.84
C SER A 608 1.19 36.17 14.69
N THR A 609 0.82 37.09 15.58
CA THR A 609 -0.42 37.03 16.34
C THR A 609 -1.63 37.57 15.55
N GLU A 610 -1.42 38.02 14.32
CA GLU A 610 -2.40 38.77 13.54
C GLU A 610 -3.23 37.90 12.58
N GLN A 611 -2.87 36.62 12.43
CA GLN A 611 -3.61 35.63 11.63
C GLN A 611 -3.78 36.08 10.17
N PRO A 612 -2.69 36.12 9.39
CA PRO A 612 -2.74 36.58 8.01
C PRO A 612 -3.60 35.67 7.14
N TRP A 613 -4.27 36.27 6.15
CA TRP A 613 -4.87 35.52 5.05
C TRP A 613 -3.76 34.96 4.14
N PRO A 614 -3.97 33.80 3.48
CA PRO A 614 -3.06 33.32 2.44
C PRO A 614 -2.85 34.38 1.35
N TYR A 615 -1.68 34.38 0.71
CA TYR A 615 -1.30 35.41 -0.27
C TYR A 615 -0.32 34.87 -1.29
N THR A 616 -0.15 35.59 -2.41
CA THR A 616 0.81 35.18 -3.43
C THR A 616 2.18 35.80 -3.19
N LEU A 617 3.22 35.09 -3.62
CA LEU A 617 4.61 35.48 -3.44
C LEU A 617 5.13 36.42 -4.55
N ASP A 618 4.24 37.01 -5.37
CA ASP A 618 4.55 38.03 -6.39
C ASP A 618 5.37 39.20 -5.85
N PHE A 619 5.15 39.57 -4.57
CA PHE A 619 5.86 40.64 -3.88
C PHE A 619 6.80 40.11 -2.77
N GLY A 620 7.09 38.81 -2.80
CA GLY A 620 7.92 38.09 -1.83
C GLY A 620 7.20 37.78 -0.52
N LEU A 621 7.84 36.96 0.32
CA LEU A 621 7.31 36.60 1.62
C LEU A 621 7.29 37.83 2.55
N LYS A 622 6.16 38.05 3.24
CA LYS A 622 5.96 39.21 4.12
C LYS A 622 5.77 38.84 5.59
N ASP A 623 5.65 37.55 5.90
CA ASP A 623 5.66 37.06 7.27
C ASP A 623 7.09 36.84 7.79
N HIS A 624 7.23 36.96 9.10
CA HIS A 624 8.43 36.51 9.80
C HIS A 624 8.32 35.00 10.04
N CYS A 625 9.36 34.28 9.64
CA CYS A 625 9.48 32.85 9.88
C CYS A 625 9.87 32.62 11.33
N SER A 626 9.32 31.58 11.96
CA SER A 626 9.63 31.24 13.35
C SER A 626 11.12 30.99 13.61
N ILE A 627 11.53 31.01 14.90
CA ILE A 627 12.92 30.93 15.39
C ILE A 627 13.71 29.70 14.87
N MET A 628 13.03 28.61 14.49
CA MET A 628 13.70 27.44 13.88
C MET A 628 14.19 27.71 12.45
N ALA A 629 13.72 28.78 11.81
CA ALA A 629 14.16 29.23 10.51
C ALA A 629 15.30 30.24 10.61
N SER A 630 16.50 29.87 10.17
CA SER A 630 17.67 30.76 10.28
C SER A 630 17.57 32.02 9.40
N ARG A 631 16.84 31.96 8.27
CA ARG A 631 16.45 33.10 7.41
C ARG A 631 15.20 32.75 6.60
N CYS A 632 14.30 33.72 6.40
CA CYS A 632 13.20 33.60 5.46
C CYS A 632 13.66 33.76 4.00
N PRO A 633 12.90 33.21 3.02
CA PRO A 633 13.03 33.57 1.62
C PRO A 633 12.81 35.07 1.41
N THR A 634 13.55 35.66 0.48
CA THR A 634 13.55 37.10 0.21
C THR A 634 13.19 37.48 -1.23
N ALA A 635 13.27 36.52 -2.15
CA ALA A 635 12.94 36.73 -3.55
C ALA A 635 11.42 36.68 -3.79
N ARG A 636 11.03 36.89 -5.06
CA ARG A 636 9.64 36.93 -5.51
C ARG A 636 9.34 35.70 -6.36
N TYR A 637 8.17 35.13 -6.18
CA TYR A 637 7.70 33.93 -6.88
C TYR A 637 6.28 34.16 -7.40
N PRO A 638 6.12 34.91 -8.50
CA PRO A 638 4.81 35.25 -9.05
C PRO A 638 3.92 34.02 -9.27
N GLY A 639 2.68 34.09 -8.79
CA GLY A 639 1.69 33.02 -8.93
C GLY A 639 1.84 31.83 -7.97
N LEU A 640 2.91 31.74 -7.17
CA LEU A 640 3.00 30.77 -6.07
C LEU A 640 2.28 31.32 -4.84
N TRP A 641 1.28 30.59 -4.34
CA TRP A 641 0.59 30.94 -3.09
C TRP A 641 1.36 30.46 -1.87
N GLU A 642 1.39 31.26 -0.81
CA GLU A 642 1.76 30.84 0.54
C GLU A 642 0.49 30.71 1.39
N VAL A 643 0.37 29.60 2.12
CA VAL A 643 -0.65 29.36 3.13
C VAL A 643 0.04 29.30 4.50
N PRO A 644 0.19 30.45 5.19
CA PRO A 644 0.96 30.53 6.43
C PRO A 644 0.33 29.67 7.53
N MET A 645 1.16 28.90 8.22
CA MET A 645 0.75 28.12 9.39
C MET A 645 0.81 29.01 10.64
N THR A 646 -0.36 29.37 11.16
CA THR A 646 -0.49 30.10 12.43
C THR A 646 -0.39 29.13 13.62
N PRO A 647 0.38 29.44 14.68
CA PRO A 647 0.53 28.54 15.83
C PRO A 647 -0.75 28.50 16.68
N LEU A 648 -1.04 27.32 17.24
CA LEU A 648 -2.06 27.17 18.26
C LEU A 648 -1.61 27.85 19.55
N ARG A 649 -2.50 28.67 20.11
CA ARG A 649 -2.33 29.36 21.39
C ARG A 649 -2.81 28.51 22.55
N PHE A 650 -2.03 28.52 23.61
CA PHE A 650 -2.30 27.86 24.88
C PHE A 650 -2.64 28.89 25.96
N LEU A 651 -3.14 28.39 27.10
CA LEU A 651 -3.26 29.20 28.32
C LEU A 651 -1.88 29.72 28.77
N ASN A 652 -0.82 28.92 28.59
CA ASN A 652 0.55 29.36 28.75
C ASN A 652 1.05 30.02 27.44
N PRO A 653 1.31 31.34 27.42
CA PRO A 653 1.71 32.05 26.19
C PRO A 653 3.10 31.65 25.68
N TYR A 654 3.92 30.97 26.49
CA TYR A 654 5.24 30.46 26.08
C TYR A 654 5.15 29.13 25.32
N GLN A 655 4.01 28.45 25.37
CA GLN A 655 3.78 27.22 24.61
C GLN A 655 3.20 27.56 23.23
N LYS A 656 3.85 27.04 22.18
CA LYS A 656 3.40 27.14 20.80
C LYS A 656 3.58 25.80 20.11
N CYS A 657 2.64 25.47 19.23
CA CYS A 657 2.77 24.35 18.30
C CYS A 657 2.04 24.68 17.00
N PHE A 658 2.54 24.13 15.90
CA PHE A 658 1.94 24.29 14.57
C PHE A 658 1.21 23.04 14.12
N PHE A 659 1.59 21.89 14.70
CA PHE A 659 0.96 20.60 14.51
C PHE A 659 0.34 20.16 15.83
N LEU A 660 -0.93 19.75 15.79
CA LEU A 660 -1.68 19.41 17.00
C LEU A 660 -1.02 18.26 17.78
N ASP A 661 -0.50 17.27 17.07
CA ASP A 661 0.13 16.08 17.64
C ASP A 661 1.48 16.34 18.31
N THR A 662 2.13 17.48 18.03
CA THR A 662 3.40 17.87 18.64
C THR A 662 3.25 18.95 19.71
N CYS A 663 2.01 19.27 20.10
CA CYS A 663 1.75 20.30 21.08
C CYS A 663 2.30 19.93 22.47
N PRO A 664 3.08 20.82 23.10
CA PRO A 664 3.61 20.57 24.42
C PRO A 664 2.45 20.46 25.42
N SER A 665 2.51 19.46 26.31
CA SER A 665 1.52 19.24 27.36
C SER A 665 0.09 18.94 26.88
N LEU A 666 -0.08 18.49 25.62
CA LEU A 666 -1.38 18.02 25.15
C LEU A 666 -1.76 16.70 25.86
N ALA A 667 -2.66 16.78 26.83
CA ALA A 667 -3.24 15.59 27.46
C ALA A 667 -4.01 14.75 26.42
N PRO A 668 -3.88 13.41 26.45
CA PRO A 668 -4.53 12.50 25.50
C PRO A 668 -6.01 12.28 25.83
N THR A 669 -6.76 13.36 25.98
CA THR A 669 -8.20 13.32 26.25
C THR A 669 -8.96 14.06 25.16
N GLU A 670 -10.14 13.55 24.84
CA GLU A 670 -11.05 14.15 23.87
C GLU A 670 -11.38 15.61 24.23
N GLU A 671 -11.67 15.87 25.51
CA GLU A 671 -12.04 17.20 26.00
C GLU A 671 -10.91 18.22 25.82
N HIS A 672 -9.66 17.83 26.12
CA HIS A 672 -8.55 18.78 26.02
C HIS A 672 -8.28 19.16 24.56
N VAL A 673 -8.30 18.18 23.65
CA VAL A 673 -8.15 18.41 22.21
C VAL A 673 -9.29 19.30 21.69
N PHE A 674 -10.54 18.96 22.02
CA PHE A 674 -11.72 19.73 21.63
C PHE A 674 -11.62 21.19 22.09
N ARG A 675 -11.28 21.43 23.37
CA ARG A 675 -11.15 22.79 23.92
C ARG A 675 -10.01 23.58 23.30
N LEU A 676 -8.86 22.95 23.08
CA LEU A 676 -7.72 23.60 22.44
C LEU A 676 -8.10 24.09 21.03
N LEU A 677 -8.75 23.25 20.24
CA LEU A 677 -9.20 23.60 18.88
C LEU A 677 -10.28 24.67 18.91
N LEU A 678 -11.30 24.53 19.76
CA LEU A 678 -12.41 25.49 19.84
C LEU A 678 -11.95 26.88 20.28
N ASN A 679 -11.03 26.96 21.25
CA ASN A 679 -10.47 28.23 21.72
C ASN A 679 -9.69 28.94 20.61
N ASN A 680 -8.88 28.20 19.84
CA ASN A 680 -8.12 28.77 18.73
C ASN A 680 -9.01 29.15 17.55
N PHE A 681 -9.99 28.32 17.21
CA PHE A 681 -11.01 28.62 16.22
C PHE A 681 -11.71 29.96 16.51
N HIS A 682 -12.07 30.24 17.77
CA HIS A 682 -12.70 31.51 18.14
C HIS A 682 -11.83 32.74 17.87
N LEU A 683 -10.51 32.62 17.88
CA LEU A 683 -9.63 33.74 17.54
C LEU A 683 -9.81 34.17 16.08
N HIS A 684 -9.97 33.19 15.18
CA HIS A 684 -10.25 33.44 13.76
C HIS A 684 -11.70 33.86 13.54
N TYR A 685 -12.64 33.10 14.12
CA TYR A 685 -14.09 33.27 13.93
C TYR A 685 -14.62 34.63 14.40
N LYS A 686 -14.11 35.13 15.53
CA LYS A 686 -14.47 36.44 16.09
C LYS A 686 -13.54 37.56 15.65
N GLY A 687 -12.43 37.21 15.00
CA GLY A 687 -11.43 38.14 14.50
C GLY A 687 -11.67 38.47 13.02
N ASN A 688 -10.63 38.32 12.21
CA ASN A 688 -10.64 38.69 10.80
C ASN A 688 -11.17 37.58 9.85
N ARG A 689 -11.71 36.48 10.40
CA ARG A 689 -12.21 35.31 9.64
C ARG A 689 -11.18 34.62 8.75
N SER A 690 -9.89 34.90 8.97
CA SER A 690 -8.79 34.18 8.29
C SER A 690 -8.95 32.66 8.46
N PRO A 691 -8.49 31.86 7.49
CA PRO A 691 -8.62 30.41 7.57
C PRO A 691 -7.98 29.84 8.84
N PHE A 692 -8.71 28.98 9.55
CA PHE A 692 -8.20 28.26 10.70
C PHE A 692 -7.63 26.91 10.26
N GLY A 693 -6.30 26.78 10.32
CA GLY A 693 -5.59 25.57 9.92
C GLY A 693 -5.41 24.57 11.05
N ILE A 694 -5.75 23.31 10.79
CA ILE A 694 -5.43 22.17 11.65
C ILE A 694 -4.41 21.31 10.92
N ASN A 695 -3.16 21.32 11.40
CA ASN A 695 -2.08 20.53 10.81
C ASN A 695 -1.75 19.32 11.71
N LEU A 696 -1.55 18.16 11.09
CA LEU A 696 -1.37 16.87 11.77
C LEU A 696 -0.28 16.03 11.09
N HIS A 697 0.42 15.18 11.85
CA HIS A 697 1.24 14.09 11.29
C HIS A 697 0.56 12.72 11.38
N SER A 698 1.11 11.72 10.67
CA SER A 698 0.68 10.32 10.71
C SER A 698 0.58 9.73 12.11
N HIS A 699 1.38 10.20 13.08
CA HIS A 699 1.30 9.74 14.47
C HIS A 699 -0.06 10.01 15.10
N TRP A 700 -0.78 11.04 14.66
CA TRP A 700 -2.16 11.28 15.08
C TRP A 700 -3.12 10.16 14.63
N LEU A 701 -2.84 9.51 13.49
CA LEU A 701 -3.62 8.41 12.94
C LEU A 701 -3.28 7.06 13.60
N THR A 702 -2.01 6.85 13.95
CA THR A 702 -1.49 5.51 14.32
C THR A 702 -1.00 5.40 15.77
N GLY A 703 -0.74 6.51 16.45
CA GLY A 703 -0.16 6.54 17.79
C GLY A 703 -1.08 6.00 18.90
N ALA A 704 -0.50 5.74 20.08
CA ALA A 704 -1.22 5.15 21.22
C ALA A 704 -2.46 5.95 21.66
N ASN A 705 -2.41 7.27 21.49
CA ASN A 705 -3.49 8.19 21.88
C ASN A 705 -4.46 8.53 20.75
N LYS A 706 -4.34 7.88 19.57
CA LYS A 706 -5.09 8.20 18.35
C LYS A 706 -6.59 8.34 18.56
N HIS A 707 -7.20 7.47 19.37
CA HIS A 707 -8.64 7.48 19.58
C HIS A 707 -9.13 8.74 20.30
N ALA A 708 -8.39 9.22 21.31
CA ALA A 708 -8.76 10.45 22.02
C ALA A 708 -8.61 11.68 21.13
N TYR A 709 -7.51 11.74 20.36
CA TYR A 709 -7.25 12.84 19.44
C TYR A 709 -8.26 12.88 18.28
N GLN A 710 -8.59 11.72 17.71
CA GLN A 710 -9.61 11.58 16.67
C GLN A 710 -10.98 12.03 17.15
N ARG A 711 -11.42 11.55 18.32
CA ARG A 711 -12.71 11.98 18.88
C ARG A 711 -12.75 13.48 19.16
N GLY A 712 -11.65 14.06 19.65
CA GLY A 712 -11.57 15.50 19.92
C GLY A 712 -11.71 16.36 18.67
N VAL A 713 -11.00 16.01 17.58
CA VAL A 713 -11.10 16.69 16.28
C VAL A 713 -12.49 16.51 15.66
N VAL A 714 -13.03 15.29 15.71
CA VAL A 714 -14.37 14.99 15.19
C VAL A 714 -15.45 15.77 15.94
N ARG A 715 -15.40 15.80 17.27
CA ARG A 715 -16.32 16.58 18.09
C ARG A 715 -16.20 18.07 17.81
N PHE A 716 -15.00 18.57 17.56
CA PHE A 716 -14.79 19.94 17.11
C PHE A 716 -15.47 20.22 15.77
N PHE A 717 -15.36 19.32 14.79
CA PHE A 717 -16.05 19.47 13.50
C PHE A 717 -17.56 19.53 13.65
N ASP A 718 -18.12 18.61 14.43
CA ASP A 718 -19.57 18.54 14.66
C ASP A 718 -20.08 19.84 15.33
N GLU A 719 -19.33 20.39 16.29
CA GLU A 719 -19.66 21.67 16.96
C GLU A 719 -19.60 22.88 16.00
N VAL A 720 -18.53 23.01 15.21
CA VAL A 720 -18.36 24.21 14.36
C VAL A 720 -19.24 24.18 13.12
N LEU A 721 -19.49 23.00 12.52
CA LEU A 721 -20.43 22.88 11.40
C LEU A 721 -21.87 23.24 11.81
N GLY A 722 -22.23 23.02 13.08
CA GLY A 722 -23.51 23.42 13.64
C GLY A 722 -23.80 24.93 13.61
N LYS A 723 -22.79 25.78 13.37
CA LYS A 723 -22.95 27.24 13.25
C LYS A 723 -23.58 27.68 11.93
N GLY A 724 -23.53 26.86 10.89
CA GLY A 724 -24.11 27.14 9.57
C GLY A 724 -23.32 28.11 8.67
N ASP A 725 -22.35 28.85 9.22
CA ASP A 725 -21.47 29.76 8.48
C ASP A 725 -19.99 29.30 8.44
N VAL A 726 -19.74 28.03 8.78
CA VAL A 726 -18.41 27.41 8.81
C VAL A 726 -18.29 26.36 7.70
N VAL A 727 -17.15 26.32 7.03
CA VAL A 727 -16.81 25.30 6.03
C VAL A 727 -15.51 24.59 6.39
N ILE A 728 -15.47 23.27 6.22
CA ILE A 728 -14.29 22.42 6.40
C ILE A 728 -13.89 21.87 5.04
N VAL A 729 -12.78 22.36 4.50
CA VAL A 729 -12.39 22.16 3.09
C VAL A 729 -10.90 21.87 2.93
N SER A 730 -10.52 21.39 1.75
CA SER A 730 -9.10 21.32 1.38
C SER A 730 -8.50 22.72 1.19
N ILE A 731 -7.18 22.82 1.26
CA ILE A 731 -6.45 24.06 0.98
C ILE A 731 -6.73 24.52 -0.46
N GLU A 732 -6.82 23.59 -1.41
CA GLU A 732 -7.15 23.88 -2.80
C GLU A 732 -8.55 24.50 -2.95
N GLN A 733 -9.55 23.98 -2.24
CA GLN A 733 -10.90 24.54 -2.23
C GLN A 733 -10.94 25.93 -1.56
N MET A 734 -10.18 26.11 -0.47
CA MET A 734 -10.00 27.42 0.16
C MET A 734 -9.39 28.43 -0.83
N LEU A 735 -8.31 28.09 -1.51
CA LEU A 735 -7.65 28.98 -2.48
C LEU A 735 -8.54 29.27 -3.69
N LYS A 736 -9.34 28.29 -4.16
CA LYS A 736 -10.40 28.51 -5.16
C LYS A 736 -11.44 29.53 -4.68
N TRP A 737 -11.83 29.49 -3.41
CA TRP A 737 -12.71 30.52 -2.84
C TRP A 737 -12.00 31.87 -2.77
N MET A 738 -10.72 31.93 -2.40
CA MET A 738 -10.02 33.22 -2.30
C MET A 738 -9.90 33.96 -3.63
N VAL A 739 -9.74 33.23 -4.73
CA VAL A 739 -9.68 33.84 -6.07
C VAL A 739 -11.04 34.32 -6.59
N SER A 740 -12.14 33.78 -6.04
CA SER A 740 -13.52 34.19 -6.37
C SER A 740 -14.42 34.13 -5.13
N PRO A 741 -14.28 35.08 -4.19
CA PRO A 741 -14.93 35.02 -2.89
C PRO A 741 -16.45 35.13 -2.98
N VAL A 742 -17.14 34.35 -2.15
CA VAL A 742 -18.60 34.43 -1.96
C VAL A 742 -18.94 34.61 -0.49
N SER A 743 -20.00 35.36 -0.21
CA SER A 743 -20.33 35.78 1.16
C SER A 743 -20.97 34.71 2.05
N PHE A 744 -21.63 33.72 1.45
CA PHE A 744 -22.42 32.74 2.19
C PHE A 744 -21.82 31.34 2.05
N ALA A 745 -21.72 30.62 3.16
CA ALA A 745 -21.19 29.26 3.21
C ALA A 745 -21.94 28.29 2.28
N ASN A 746 -23.24 28.52 2.06
CA ASN A 746 -24.06 27.70 1.15
C ASN A 746 -23.67 27.86 -0.33
N HIS A 747 -22.96 28.93 -0.69
CA HIS A 747 -22.45 29.17 -2.05
C HIS A 747 -20.98 28.76 -2.20
N PHE A 748 -20.36 28.21 -1.15
CA PHE A 748 -18.95 27.83 -1.19
C PHE A 748 -18.72 26.76 -2.27
N PRO A 749 -17.64 26.88 -3.07
CA PRO A 749 -17.37 25.91 -4.14
C PRO A 749 -17.12 24.52 -3.59
N CYS A 750 -17.76 23.54 -4.22
CA CYS A 750 -17.34 22.14 -4.18
C CYS A 750 -16.31 21.96 -5.33
#